data_AF-A0A0B2VSJ5-F1
#
_entry.id   AF-A0A0B2VSJ5-F1
#
_cell.length_a   1.000
_cell.length_b   1.000
_cell.length_c   1.000
_cell.angle_alpha   90.00
_cell.angle_beta   90.00
_cell.angle_gamma   90.00
#
_symmetry.space_group_name_H-M   'P 1'
#
loop_
_entity.id
_entity.type
_entity.pdbx_description
1 polymer ?
#
loop_
_entity_poly.entity_id
_entity_poly.type
_entity_poly.pdbx_seq_one_letter_code
_entity_poly.pdbx_strand_id
1 'polypeptide(L)'
;MRTRRVPLELNPATHVLDLTQGSRWVGELDWIAPSSSRRTLSKKNRFTALILSKYVAGRFPRFHSRSKSRAISRDTQRAFRELISSWSCSELAALCTEMESACAVRELVLIAEAARPPVSSLSRDLLNAFTNCTATDCFVLYKDGRYAAHIAVLCARSRYFADLWDNMRDSASISAIPELTFIDEKIPHEMFLASLQYIYSGNVPTSVQAAERHRFNDLLFRLGCVRSLQDDLVDFDFATKGDCTLIFTTNGSAASSEEIEVRRVDALEYRIRCSSAVVAARSDFLSSLIERKRLRGEPLDIVIDEHLIPRIYAPVVLHAIYTDRLDLSKVLDGCQVSASSLNEVQAIASGRRQKTPLRHAIDVFHIARFLNLHRLAQSCEEVMVAELSMDTVGSLWEWASEAGGSAYVRRQCVAYLRNEFSRICASHVLFELDEQLLHDCLVSDYVQCSEVEILESIVRWGEHELVRRMEEREPNLVANTTHSISRRGVRRSELDDVELRNILGSLLPLSLNNACKRGLLDRSPNADLLGQRYPDSRSPDVSPDAHWFDHSVPRRHPAGPRLLFPYVTEARSQLRRLCGNGSDILAEYRRGLVSERTRFDRGRLWAHVVNLVPEVLSKQITALVEKRIVETLQGSDLIKKALSCGCAHHRDLAIEQVRLRVLRELNLDDNCMQVLLSIPGTAAKDSYVPRYYSSQPALTVMSVWPDLMNNACTSRPDSPQSEYDNESGAEFPPDILCTEAII
;
A
#
# COMPACT_ATOMS: atom_id res chain seq x y z
N MET A 1 70.28 -26.63 42.97
CA MET A 1 71.00 -27.02 44.22
C MET A 1 69.97 -27.23 45.33
N ARG A 2 70.28 -28.09 46.33
CA ARG A 2 69.70 -28.18 47.69
C ARG A 2 68.18 -27.85 47.86
N THR A 3 67.28 -28.84 47.85
CA THR A 3 66.76 -29.65 49.00
C THR A 3 65.61 -28.97 49.79
N ARG A 4 64.57 -29.64 50.32
CA ARG A 4 64.36 -31.09 50.59
C ARG A 4 62.85 -31.40 50.85
N ARG A 5 62.37 -32.59 50.43
CA ARG A 5 61.28 -33.44 51.01
C ARG A 5 59.81 -32.87 51.04
N VAL A 6 58.70 -33.59 50.76
CA VAL A 6 58.27 -35.03 50.77
C VAL A 6 57.96 -35.56 52.20
N PRO A 7 56.85 -36.32 52.50
CA PRO A 7 55.81 -36.97 51.66
C PRO A 7 54.32 -36.79 52.13
N LEU A 8 53.39 -37.52 51.47
CA LEU A 8 52.28 -38.44 51.94
C LEU A 8 51.55 -38.20 53.32
N GLU A 9 50.32 -38.67 53.61
CA GLU A 9 49.53 -39.80 53.07
C GLU A 9 48.00 -39.79 53.43
N LEU A 10 47.21 -40.63 52.71
CA LEU A 10 45.95 -41.36 53.08
C LEU A 10 44.82 -40.77 53.98
N ASN A 11 43.60 -40.69 53.39
CA ASN A 11 42.29 -41.28 53.81
C ASN A 11 41.64 -41.03 55.22
N PRO A 12 40.32 -41.32 55.41
CA PRO A 12 39.19 -41.48 54.46
C PRO A 12 37.93 -40.65 54.85
N ALA A 13 36.77 -40.97 54.25
CA ALA A 13 35.43 -40.42 54.50
C ALA A 13 35.01 -40.40 56.00
N THR A 14 34.14 -39.47 56.46
CA THR A 14 32.68 -39.52 56.24
C THR A 14 31.91 -38.19 56.39
N HIS A 15 30.90 -38.01 55.52
CA HIS A 15 29.51 -37.53 55.74
C HIS A 15 29.12 -36.39 56.73
N VAL A 16 28.02 -35.71 56.35
CA VAL A 16 27.05 -34.90 57.17
C VAL A 16 27.26 -33.38 57.27
N LEU A 17 26.47 -32.64 56.46
CA LEU A 17 25.78 -31.34 56.70
C LEU A 17 26.57 -30.10 57.16
N ASP A 18 26.05 -28.87 57.11
CA ASP A 18 25.21 -28.14 56.13
C ASP A 18 25.15 -26.67 56.58
N LEU A 19 24.96 -25.70 55.66
CA LEU A 19 24.75 -24.25 55.94
C LEU A 19 25.94 -23.56 56.70
N THR A 20 26.11 -22.24 56.82
CA THR A 20 25.71 -21.04 56.04
C THR A 20 26.61 -19.87 56.47
N GLN A 21 26.97 -18.96 55.54
CA GLN A 21 27.32 -17.54 55.78
C GLN A 21 28.55 -17.24 56.69
N GLY A 22 29.31 -16.15 56.53
CA GLY A 22 29.28 -15.09 55.52
C GLY A 22 29.84 -13.77 56.07
N SER A 23 31.04 -13.36 55.63
CA SER A 23 31.66 -12.04 55.89
C SER A 23 32.46 -11.63 54.65
N ARG A 24 32.46 -10.41 54.10
CA ARG A 24 32.37 -9.01 54.61
C ARG A 24 33.74 -8.35 54.89
N TRP A 25 34.45 -8.11 53.79
CA TRP A 25 35.30 -6.95 53.44
C TRP A 25 35.73 -5.94 54.52
N VAL A 26 37.04 -5.66 54.51
CA VAL A 26 37.74 -4.36 54.73
C VAL A 26 38.84 -4.35 53.64
N GLY A 27 39.01 -3.35 52.76
CA GLY A 27 39.53 -1.98 52.97
C GLY A 27 41.07 -2.00 52.79
N GLU A 28 41.75 -1.17 51.98
CA GLU A 28 41.47 0.10 51.26
C GLU A 28 41.79 -0.07 49.73
N LEU A 29 41.35 0.70 48.71
CA LEU A 29 41.27 2.16 48.43
C LEU A 29 42.66 2.86 48.43
N ASP A 30 43.04 3.76 47.52
CA ASP A 30 42.58 4.16 46.16
C ASP A 30 43.83 4.73 45.41
N TRP A 31 43.90 5.17 44.14
CA TRP A 31 42.99 5.85 43.19
C TRP A 31 43.21 5.25 41.77
N ILE A 32 42.24 5.08 40.85
CA ILE A 32 41.19 5.93 40.25
C ILE A 32 41.66 6.71 38.99
N ALA A 33 41.25 6.18 37.83
CA ALA A 33 40.85 6.94 36.63
C ALA A 33 39.68 6.18 35.95
N PRO A 34 38.68 6.84 35.31
CA PRO A 34 37.34 6.24 35.23
C PRO A 34 37.07 5.32 34.01
N SER A 35 36.55 4.13 34.31
CA SER A 35 35.25 3.58 33.86
C SER A 35 34.55 4.26 32.66
N SER A 36 33.96 3.55 31.70
CA SER A 36 33.22 2.30 31.92
C SER A 36 33.20 1.33 30.74
N SER A 37 33.15 0.03 31.05
CA SER A 37 32.96 -1.06 30.10
C SER A 37 31.61 -1.76 30.27
N ARG A 38 31.01 -2.26 29.17
CA ARG A 38 30.12 -3.43 29.20
C ARG A 38 30.40 -4.36 28.02
N ARG A 39 31.17 -5.43 28.27
CA ARG A 39 31.32 -6.56 27.35
C ARG A 39 30.27 -7.64 27.67
N THR A 40 29.49 -7.98 26.65
CA THR A 40 29.03 -9.33 26.27
C THR A 40 28.79 -10.42 27.34
N LEU A 41 27.63 -11.07 27.25
CA LEU A 41 27.57 -12.54 27.30
C LEU A 41 26.68 -13.04 26.15
N SER A 42 26.79 -14.32 25.75
CA SER A 42 26.23 -14.80 24.47
C SER A 42 25.38 -16.07 24.57
N LYS A 43 24.47 -16.21 23.59
CA LYS A 43 23.83 -17.45 23.11
C LYS A 43 22.99 -18.28 24.12
N LYS A 44 21.68 -18.32 23.84
CA LYS A 44 20.92 -19.58 23.67
C LYS A 44 19.71 -19.32 22.76
N ASN A 45 19.53 -20.16 21.75
CA ASN A 45 18.38 -20.10 20.83
C ASN A 45 17.20 -20.88 21.39
N ARG A 46 15.96 -20.46 21.08
CA ARG A 46 14.96 -21.33 20.41
C ARG A 46 13.65 -20.59 20.06
N PHE A 47 13.26 -20.70 18.80
CA PHE A 47 11.90 -20.81 18.26
C PHE A 47 10.72 -20.62 19.24
N THR A 48 9.98 -19.52 19.12
CA THR A 48 8.51 -19.41 19.30
C THR A 48 8.04 -18.00 18.93
N ALA A 49 7.74 -17.77 17.64
CA ALA A 49 7.13 -16.53 17.13
C ALA A 49 6.47 -16.77 15.75
N LEU A 50 7.05 -17.66 14.95
CA LEU A 50 6.34 -18.38 13.88
C LEU A 50 5.28 -19.31 14.50
N ILE A 51 4.10 -18.76 14.79
CA ILE A 51 2.74 -19.34 14.77
C ILE A 51 1.78 -18.22 15.21
N LEU A 52 1.30 -17.44 14.24
CA LEU A 52 0.21 -16.46 14.43
C LEU A 52 -0.51 -16.07 13.12
N SER A 53 -0.32 -16.86 12.05
CA SER A 53 -0.84 -16.60 10.70
C SER A 53 -1.94 -17.56 10.24
N LYS A 54 -2.47 -18.41 11.13
CA LYS A 54 -3.53 -19.37 10.79
C LYS A 54 -4.79 -19.17 11.66
N TYR A 55 -5.91 -19.05 10.94
CA TYR A 55 -7.30 -18.94 11.40
C TYR A 55 -7.82 -17.54 11.81
N VAL A 56 -8.53 -16.94 10.84
CA VAL A 56 -9.71 -16.07 10.99
C VAL A 56 -9.53 -14.72 11.72
N ALA A 57 -8.95 -13.74 11.02
CA ALA A 57 -9.50 -12.38 10.96
C ALA A 57 -8.90 -11.60 9.78
N GLY A 58 -9.73 -11.20 8.81
CA GLY A 58 -9.33 -10.22 7.80
C GLY A 58 -9.51 -8.80 8.34
N ARG A 59 -8.45 -7.99 8.32
CA ARG A 59 -8.42 -6.50 8.34
C ARG A 59 -6.95 -6.04 8.39
N PHE A 60 -6.52 -5.35 7.34
CA PHE A 60 -5.42 -4.37 7.21
C PHE A 60 -4.17 -4.53 8.10
N PRO A 61 -2.95 -4.49 7.54
CA PRO A 61 -1.74 -4.20 8.31
C PRO A 61 -1.97 -2.89 9.07
N ARG A 62 -2.17 -2.98 10.38
CA ARG A 62 -2.42 -1.79 11.18
C ARG A 62 -1.10 -1.03 11.23
N PHE A 63 -1.06 0.13 10.58
CA PHE A 63 -0.08 1.19 10.84
C PHE A 63 -0.28 1.78 12.24
N HIS A 64 -0.35 0.92 13.26
CA HIS A 64 -0.06 1.24 14.65
C HIS A 64 1.45 1.20 14.81
N SER A 65 2.12 2.10 14.10
CA SER A 65 3.51 2.45 14.40
C SER A 65 3.54 2.86 15.87
N ARG A 66 4.11 1.99 16.71
CA ARG A 66 4.46 2.31 18.10
C ARG A 66 5.70 3.21 18.18
N SER A 67 6.14 3.77 17.05
CA SER A 67 6.93 4.99 17.05
C SER A 67 6.23 6.04 17.90
N LYS A 68 6.99 6.69 18.77
CA LYS A 68 6.53 7.88 19.46
C LYS A 68 6.58 9.02 18.44
N SER A 69 5.53 9.13 17.62
CA SER A 69 5.31 10.34 16.82
C SER A 69 5.51 11.54 17.75
N ARG A 70 6.38 12.46 17.34
CA ARG A 70 6.77 13.61 18.16
C ARG A 70 5.50 14.44 18.30
N ALA A 71 4.93 14.46 19.51
CA ALA A 71 3.62 15.05 19.74
C ALA A 71 3.59 16.46 19.16
N ILE A 72 2.47 16.80 18.50
CA ILE A 72 2.12 18.16 18.07
C ILE A 72 2.52 19.15 19.15
N SER A 73 3.06 20.31 18.74
CA SER A 73 3.72 21.27 19.64
C SER A 73 2.94 21.42 20.96
N ARG A 74 3.66 21.37 22.09
CA ARG A 74 3.02 21.44 23.42
C ARG A 74 2.16 22.69 23.57
N ASP A 75 2.53 23.73 22.85
CA ASP A 75 1.88 25.03 22.82
C ASP A 75 0.62 25.01 21.96
N THR A 76 0.63 24.29 20.83
CA THR A 76 -0.57 23.98 20.01
C THR A 76 -1.57 23.10 20.79
N GLN A 77 -1.11 22.12 21.58
CA GLN A 77 -2.00 21.37 22.49
C GLN A 77 -2.51 22.26 23.64
N ARG A 78 -1.70 23.17 24.18
CA ARG A 78 -2.11 24.09 25.25
C ARG A 78 -3.19 25.05 24.76
N ALA A 79 -2.97 25.69 23.61
CA ALA A 79 -3.93 26.61 23.00
C ALA A 79 -5.29 25.92 22.73
N PHE A 80 -5.27 24.67 22.24
CA PHE A 80 -6.51 23.91 22.06
C PHE A 80 -7.20 23.57 23.40
N ARG A 81 -6.45 23.21 24.45
CA ARG A 81 -6.99 23.01 25.80
C ARG A 81 -7.61 24.28 26.37
N GLU A 82 -6.98 25.42 26.14
CA GLU A 82 -7.44 26.74 26.60
C GLU A 82 -8.73 27.16 25.87
N LEU A 83 -8.78 26.97 24.53
CA LEU A 83 -9.98 27.17 23.72
C LEU A 83 -11.20 26.41 24.27
N ILE A 84 -11.07 25.09 24.49
CA ILE A 84 -12.19 24.26 24.95
C ILE A 84 -12.42 24.29 26.46
N SER A 85 -11.73 25.16 27.21
CA SER A 85 -11.77 25.17 28.69
C SER A 85 -13.07 25.71 29.27
N SER A 86 -13.79 26.56 28.52
CA SER A 86 -15.08 27.15 28.88
C SER A 86 -16.29 26.38 28.33
N TRP A 87 -16.07 25.36 27.50
CA TRP A 87 -17.13 24.69 26.74
C TRP A 87 -17.99 23.76 27.63
N SER A 88 -19.28 23.70 27.33
CA SER A 88 -20.24 22.80 27.99
C SER A 88 -20.00 21.32 27.65
N CYS A 89 -20.50 20.40 28.48
CA CYS A 89 -20.52 18.97 28.12
C CYS A 89 -21.27 18.70 26.80
N SER A 90 -22.26 19.53 26.44
CA SER A 90 -22.99 19.46 25.17
C SER A 90 -22.09 19.78 23.97
N GLU A 91 -21.39 20.91 23.96
CA GLU A 91 -20.48 21.29 22.88
C GLU A 91 -19.32 20.30 22.75
N LEU A 92 -18.75 19.86 23.89
CA LEU A 92 -17.71 18.83 23.92
C LEU A 92 -18.22 17.46 23.44
N ALA A 93 -19.48 17.09 23.70
CA ALA A 93 -20.09 15.87 23.18
C ALA A 93 -20.38 15.94 21.68
N ALA A 94 -20.80 17.11 21.17
CA ALA A 94 -20.97 17.35 19.74
C ALA A 94 -19.61 17.26 19.00
N LEU A 95 -18.59 17.98 19.49
CA LEU A 95 -17.20 17.88 19.01
C LEU A 95 -16.69 16.43 19.03
N CYS A 96 -16.87 15.69 20.13
CA CYS A 96 -16.45 14.28 20.20
C CYS A 96 -17.20 13.40 19.20
N THR A 97 -18.46 13.69 18.88
CA THR A 97 -19.26 12.94 17.91
C THR A 97 -18.83 13.24 16.47
N GLU A 98 -18.57 14.51 16.15
CA GLU A 98 -18.01 14.88 14.84
C GLU A 98 -16.59 14.33 14.65
N MET A 99 -15.75 14.34 15.68
CA MET A 99 -14.44 13.68 15.67
C MET A 99 -14.53 12.15 15.51
N GLU A 100 -15.51 11.49 16.14
CA GLU A 100 -15.73 10.05 15.95
C GLU A 100 -16.19 9.70 14.53
N SER A 101 -16.98 10.58 13.91
CA SER A 101 -17.37 10.50 12.50
C SER A 101 -16.16 10.73 11.58
N ALA A 102 -15.38 11.79 11.79
CA ALA A 102 -14.14 12.07 11.05
C ALA A 102 -13.11 10.92 11.17
N CYS A 103 -12.96 10.31 12.36
CA CYS A 103 -12.13 9.12 12.54
C CYS A 103 -12.59 7.95 11.66
N ALA A 104 -13.90 7.71 11.56
CA ALA A 104 -14.45 6.65 10.73
C ALA A 104 -14.27 6.92 9.22
N VAL A 105 -14.40 8.19 8.78
CA VAL A 105 -14.07 8.58 7.40
C VAL A 105 -12.57 8.36 7.13
N ARG A 106 -11.68 8.80 8.04
CA ARG A 106 -10.23 8.55 7.90
C ARG A 106 -9.87 7.05 7.86
N GLU A 107 -10.58 6.20 8.62
CA GLU A 107 -10.43 4.74 8.49
C GLU A 107 -10.88 4.23 7.12
N LEU A 108 -11.98 4.77 6.56
CA LEU A 108 -12.41 4.45 5.18
C LEU A 108 -11.41 4.94 4.12
N VAL A 109 -10.75 6.09 4.31
CA VAL A 109 -9.66 6.55 3.44
C VAL A 109 -8.52 5.53 3.44
N LEU A 110 -8.03 5.13 4.62
CA LEU A 110 -6.94 4.14 4.72
C LEU A 110 -7.32 2.79 4.08
N ILE A 111 -8.60 2.41 4.14
CA ILE A 111 -9.14 1.22 3.47
C ILE A 111 -9.14 1.38 1.94
N ALA A 112 -9.49 2.56 1.41
CA ALA A 112 -9.50 2.87 -0.02
C ALA A 112 -8.09 3.00 -0.61
N GLU A 113 -7.13 3.61 0.11
CA GLU A 113 -5.74 3.72 -0.34
C GLU A 113 -5.05 2.35 -0.37
N ALA A 114 -5.38 1.47 0.59
CA ALA A 114 -4.91 0.09 0.66
C ALA A 114 -5.66 -0.88 -0.28
N ALA A 115 -6.71 -0.43 -0.98
CA ALA A 115 -7.45 -1.27 -1.92
C ALA A 115 -6.65 -1.58 -3.18
N ARG A 116 -6.60 -2.85 -3.55
CA ARG A 116 -5.95 -3.38 -4.77
C ARG A 116 -6.66 -4.67 -5.19
N PRO A 117 -6.49 -5.16 -6.44
CA PRO A 117 -7.19 -6.34 -6.92
C PRO A 117 -6.85 -7.60 -6.10
N PRO A 118 -7.80 -8.52 -5.87
CA PRO A 118 -7.54 -9.78 -5.19
C PRO A 118 -6.71 -10.70 -6.09
N VAL A 119 -5.49 -11.03 -5.65
CA VAL A 119 -4.62 -12.00 -6.31
C VAL A 119 -4.94 -13.43 -5.90
N SER A 120 -4.68 -14.36 -6.81
CA SER A 120 -4.80 -15.78 -6.54
C SER A 120 -3.68 -16.31 -5.64
N SER A 121 -3.81 -17.59 -5.29
CA SER A 121 -2.83 -18.35 -4.53
C SER A 121 -2.44 -19.58 -5.34
N LEU A 122 -1.22 -20.08 -5.10
CA LEU A 122 -0.71 -21.32 -5.69
C LEU A 122 -1.73 -22.47 -5.65
N SER A 123 -2.42 -22.59 -4.52
CA SER A 123 -3.49 -23.57 -4.27
C SER A 123 -4.68 -23.43 -5.23
N ARG A 124 -5.07 -22.20 -5.59
CA ARG A 124 -6.16 -21.93 -6.52
C ARG A 124 -5.69 -22.01 -7.97
N ASP A 125 -4.48 -21.55 -8.26
CA ASP A 125 -3.90 -21.55 -9.61
C ASP A 125 -3.66 -22.98 -10.12
N LEU A 126 -3.05 -23.84 -9.31
CA LEU A 126 -2.87 -25.26 -9.64
C LEU A 126 -4.20 -26.01 -9.75
N LEU A 127 -5.20 -25.66 -8.93
CA LEU A 127 -6.55 -26.23 -9.04
C LEU A 127 -7.27 -25.75 -10.30
N ASN A 128 -7.10 -24.48 -10.71
CA ASN A 128 -7.62 -23.94 -11.95
C ASN A 128 -6.98 -24.66 -13.16
N ALA A 129 -5.64 -24.81 -13.18
CA ALA A 129 -4.94 -25.48 -14.28
C ALA A 129 -5.35 -26.95 -14.44
N PHE A 130 -5.54 -27.68 -13.33
CA PHE A 130 -6.14 -29.02 -13.36
C PHE A 130 -7.59 -29.00 -13.90
N THR A 131 -8.45 -28.10 -13.39
CA THR A 131 -9.86 -28.02 -13.78
C THR A 131 -10.05 -27.63 -15.25
N ASN A 132 -9.16 -26.78 -15.78
CA ASN A 132 -9.21 -26.26 -17.14
C ASN A 132 -8.32 -27.06 -18.13
N CYS A 133 -7.62 -28.09 -17.65
CA CYS A 133 -6.63 -28.88 -18.39
C CYS A 133 -5.49 -28.05 -19.04
N THR A 134 -5.13 -26.91 -18.43
CA THR A 134 -4.08 -26.00 -18.92
C THR A 134 -2.70 -26.62 -18.78
N ALA A 135 -1.96 -26.77 -19.89
CA ALA A 135 -0.63 -27.38 -19.92
C ALA A 135 -0.50 -28.82 -19.33
N THR A 136 -1.56 -29.63 -19.34
CA THR A 136 -1.49 -31.05 -18.91
C THR A 136 -0.54 -31.88 -19.75
N ASP A 137 0.17 -32.83 -19.12
CA ASP A 137 1.22 -33.66 -19.73
C ASP A 137 1.06 -35.17 -19.50
N CYS A 138 0.05 -35.61 -18.73
CA CYS A 138 -0.33 -37.01 -18.56
C CYS A 138 -1.84 -37.18 -18.36
N PHE A 139 -2.29 -38.43 -18.32
CA PHE A 139 -3.62 -38.81 -17.84
C PHE A 139 -3.52 -39.67 -16.58
N VAL A 140 -4.40 -39.45 -15.61
CA VAL A 140 -4.69 -40.42 -14.55
C VAL A 140 -5.81 -41.35 -15.05
N LEU A 141 -5.61 -42.66 -14.95
CA LEU A 141 -6.61 -43.68 -15.26
C LEU A 141 -7.37 -44.07 -13.99
N TYR A 142 -8.70 -44.08 -14.06
CA TYR A 142 -9.56 -44.55 -12.97
C TYR A 142 -10.85 -45.10 -13.57
N LYS A 143 -11.04 -46.43 -13.48
CA LYS A 143 -12.06 -47.16 -14.26
C LYS A 143 -11.88 -46.86 -15.75
N ASP A 144 -12.96 -46.86 -16.51
CA ASP A 144 -12.99 -46.52 -17.94
C ASP A 144 -12.72 -45.03 -18.24
N GLY A 145 -12.32 -44.22 -17.23
CA GLY A 145 -12.11 -42.78 -17.33
C GLY A 145 -10.64 -42.36 -17.38
N ARG A 146 -10.32 -41.42 -18.28
CA ARG A 146 -9.01 -40.77 -18.44
C ARG A 146 -9.11 -39.30 -18.00
N TYR A 147 -8.32 -38.88 -17.02
CA TYR A 147 -8.39 -37.55 -16.41
C TYR A 147 -7.08 -36.80 -16.61
N ALA A 148 -7.10 -35.68 -17.35
CA ALA A 148 -5.87 -34.96 -17.71
C ALA A 148 -5.20 -34.35 -16.46
N ALA A 149 -3.87 -34.46 -16.39
CA ALA A 149 -3.10 -34.14 -15.18
C ALA A 149 -1.66 -33.70 -15.52
N HIS A 150 -0.85 -33.56 -14.47
CA HIS A 150 0.49 -32.98 -14.50
C HIS A 150 1.46 -33.87 -13.71
N ILE A 151 2.37 -34.57 -14.39
CA ILE A 151 3.37 -35.50 -13.81
C ILE A 151 4.13 -34.79 -12.68
N ALA A 152 4.65 -33.59 -12.96
CA ALA A 152 5.41 -32.80 -12.00
C ALA A 152 4.65 -32.51 -10.70
N VAL A 153 3.33 -32.28 -10.76
CA VAL A 153 2.51 -32.02 -9.56
C VAL A 153 2.13 -33.32 -8.87
N LEU A 154 1.76 -34.37 -9.62
CA LEU A 154 1.43 -35.68 -9.07
C LEU A 154 2.63 -36.27 -8.31
N CYS A 155 3.81 -36.31 -8.92
CA CYS A 155 5.02 -36.87 -8.31
C CYS A 155 5.59 -36.01 -7.17
N ALA A 156 5.40 -34.69 -7.18
CA ALA A 156 5.77 -33.85 -6.03
C ALA A 156 4.86 -34.08 -4.82
N ARG A 157 3.56 -34.34 -5.06
CA ARG A 157 2.52 -34.34 -4.01
C ARG A 157 2.08 -35.72 -3.53
N SER A 158 2.37 -36.76 -4.30
CA SER A 158 1.98 -38.14 -4.02
C SER A 158 3.16 -39.07 -4.25
N ARG A 159 3.57 -39.78 -3.18
CA ARG A 159 4.61 -40.82 -3.27
C ARG A 159 4.18 -41.95 -4.18
N TYR A 160 2.91 -42.37 -4.10
CA TYR A 160 2.33 -43.38 -4.99
C TYR A 160 2.53 -43.03 -6.48
N PHE A 161 2.24 -41.79 -6.88
CA PHE A 161 2.46 -41.38 -8.28
C PHE A 161 3.94 -41.16 -8.63
N ALA A 162 4.79 -40.77 -7.67
CA ALA A 162 6.24 -40.69 -7.88
C ALA A 162 6.85 -42.08 -8.11
N ASP A 163 6.51 -43.06 -7.26
CA ASP A 163 6.95 -44.44 -7.36
C ASP A 163 6.45 -45.08 -8.66
N LEU A 164 5.18 -44.86 -9.02
CA LEU A 164 4.60 -45.36 -10.28
C LEU A 164 5.29 -44.75 -11.52
N TRP A 165 5.56 -43.44 -11.51
CA TRP A 165 6.22 -42.76 -12.61
C TRP A 165 7.67 -43.20 -12.80
N ASP A 166 8.45 -43.29 -11.73
CA ASP A 166 9.85 -43.73 -11.81
C ASP A 166 9.93 -45.19 -12.32
N ASN A 167 9.02 -46.09 -11.91
CA ASN A 167 8.93 -47.46 -12.47
C ASN A 167 8.55 -47.50 -13.96
N MET A 168 7.68 -46.60 -14.45
CA MET A 168 7.35 -46.54 -15.88
C MET A 168 8.47 -45.92 -16.72
N ARG A 169 9.23 -44.98 -16.16
CA ARG A 169 10.32 -44.29 -16.89
C ARG A 169 11.40 -45.25 -17.37
N ASP A 170 11.68 -46.31 -16.61
CA ASP A 170 12.67 -47.33 -16.96
C ASP A 170 12.17 -48.37 -17.98
N SER A 171 10.88 -48.31 -18.38
CA SER A 171 10.24 -49.29 -19.28
C SER A 171 9.52 -48.69 -20.50
N ALA A 172 9.35 -47.37 -20.56
CA ALA A 172 8.58 -46.70 -21.61
C ALA A 172 9.33 -46.54 -22.94
N SER A 173 8.62 -46.75 -24.06
CA SER A 173 9.04 -46.29 -25.38
C SER A 173 8.47 -44.88 -25.65
N ILE A 174 9.27 -44.03 -26.30
CA ILE A 174 9.30 -42.57 -26.09
C ILE A 174 8.13 -41.79 -26.78
N SER A 175 7.11 -42.47 -27.33
CA SER A 175 6.17 -41.88 -28.30
C SER A 175 4.76 -41.53 -27.78
N ALA A 176 4.42 -41.79 -26.51
CA ALA A 176 3.04 -41.64 -26.00
C ALA A 176 2.94 -40.71 -24.78
N ILE A 177 1.79 -40.03 -24.64
CA ILE A 177 1.44 -39.26 -23.43
C ILE A 177 1.27 -40.27 -22.27
N PRO A 178 1.98 -40.11 -21.14
CA PRO A 178 1.92 -41.07 -20.03
C PRO A 178 0.53 -41.24 -19.41
N GLU A 179 0.24 -42.47 -18.99
CA GLU A 179 -1.01 -42.85 -18.32
C GLU A 179 -0.70 -43.48 -16.96
N LEU A 180 -1.16 -42.86 -15.88
CA LEU A 180 -0.89 -43.25 -14.50
C LEU A 180 -2.15 -43.85 -13.88
N THR A 181 -2.14 -45.15 -13.59
CA THR A 181 -3.26 -45.81 -12.88
C THR A 181 -3.49 -45.22 -11.49
N PHE A 182 -4.75 -45.06 -11.09
CA PHE A 182 -5.11 -44.73 -9.71
C PHE A 182 -5.03 -45.96 -8.80
N ILE A 183 -4.71 -45.74 -7.53
CA ILE A 183 -4.38 -46.79 -6.54
C ILE A 183 -5.48 -47.83 -6.31
N ASP A 184 -6.77 -47.48 -6.49
CA ASP A 184 -7.90 -48.33 -6.11
C ASP A 184 -9.21 -47.88 -6.77
N GLU A 185 -9.72 -48.67 -7.70
CA GLU A 185 -10.94 -48.37 -8.45
C GLU A 185 -12.24 -48.57 -7.65
N LYS A 186 -12.19 -49.26 -6.51
CA LYS A 186 -13.38 -49.51 -5.67
C LYS A 186 -13.81 -48.27 -4.89
N ILE A 187 -12.95 -47.26 -4.82
CA ILE A 187 -13.21 -45.97 -4.18
C ILE A 187 -14.33 -45.23 -4.92
N PRO A 188 -15.23 -44.50 -4.22
CA PRO A 188 -16.24 -43.66 -4.86
C PRO A 188 -15.63 -42.57 -5.76
N HIS A 189 -16.28 -42.26 -6.89
CA HIS A 189 -15.76 -41.30 -7.86
C HIS A 189 -15.55 -39.89 -7.26
N GLU A 190 -16.41 -39.46 -6.34
CA GLU A 190 -16.27 -38.20 -5.60
C GLU A 190 -14.99 -38.16 -4.74
N MET A 191 -14.62 -39.28 -4.11
CA MET A 191 -13.40 -39.39 -3.29
C MET A 191 -12.15 -39.44 -4.17
N PHE A 192 -12.23 -40.08 -5.35
CA PHE A 192 -11.19 -40.01 -6.38
C PHE A 192 -10.95 -38.57 -6.83
N LEU A 193 -11.99 -37.86 -7.31
CA LEU A 193 -11.87 -36.46 -7.74
C LEU A 193 -11.40 -35.54 -6.61
N ALA A 194 -11.92 -35.73 -5.39
CA ALA A 194 -11.48 -34.96 -4.23
C ALA A 194 -10.00 -35.19 -3.90
N SER A 195 -9.47 -36.40 -4.11
CA SER A 195 -8.04 -36.70 -3.88
C SER A 195 -7.13 -35.98 -4.89
N LEU A 196 -7.54 -35.89 -6.16
CA LEU A 196 -6.84 -35.08 -7.16
C LEU A 196 -6.92 -33.58 -6.82
N GLN A 197 -8.11 -33.08 -6.47
CA GLN A 197 -8.29 -31.68 -6.04
C GLN A 197 -7.45 -31.35 -4.78
N TYR A 198 -7.25 -32.30 -3.87
CA TYR A 198 -6.35 -32.15 -2.71
C TYR A 198 -4.87 -32.14 -3.11
N ILE A 199 -4.46 -32.94 -4.10
CA ILE A 199 -3.09 -32.92 -4.64
C ILE A 199 -2.73 -31.51 -5.12
N TYR A 200 -3.56 -30.92 -5.99
CA TYR A 200 -3.32 -29.58 -6.57
C TYR A 200 -3.52 -28.44 -5.56
N SER A 201 -4.55 -28.50 -4.70
CA SER A 201 -4.89 -27.38 -3.81
C SER A 201 -4.27 -27.47 -2.41
N GLY A 202 -3.90 -28.65 -1.93
CA GLY A 202 -3.50 -28.88 -0.54
C GLY A 202 -4.62 -28.72 0.50
N ASN A 203 -5.87 -28.51 0.07
CA ASN A 203 -7.04 -28.29 0.93
C ASN A 203 -8.06 -29.41 0.70
N VAL A 204 -8.76 -29.83 1.77
CA VAL A 204 -9.85 -30.81 1.65
C VAL A 204 -11.04 -30.16 0.93
N PRO A 205 -11.51 -30.68 -0.21
CA PRO A 205 -12.62 -30.09 -0.96
C PRO A 205 -13.94 -30.10 -0.18
N THR A 206 -14.84 -29.15 -0.50
CA THR A 206 -16.14 -29.02 0.14
C THR A 206 -17.12 -30.16 -0.17
N SER A 207 -16.83 -30.99 -1.18
CA SER A 207 -17.55 -32.24 -1.46
C SER A 207 -17.33 -33.31 -0.39
N VAL A 208 -16.17 -33.31 0.30
CA VAL A 208 -15.85 -34.32 1.31
C VAL A 208 -16.63 -34.05 2.60
N GLN A 209 -17.70 -34.80 2.81
CA GLN A 209 -18.57 -34.66 3.98
C GLN A 209 -17.80 -34.88 5.30
N ALA A 210 -18.22 -34.19 6.36
CA ALA A 210 -17.54 -34.25 7.66
C ALA A 210 -17.41 -35.66 8.24
N ALA A 211 -18.40 -36.53 7.99
CA ALA A 211 -18.38 -37.94 8.39
C ALA A 211 -17.31 -38.76 7.66
N GLU A 212 -17.02 -38.46 6.39
CA GLU A 212 -16.17 -39.28 5.52
C GLU A 212 -14.69 -38.90 5.58
N ARG A 213 -14.34 -37.78 6.22
CA ARG A 213 -12.97 -37.28 6.38
C ARG A 213 -11.99 -38.33 6.90
N HIS A 214 -12.42 -39.30 7.71
CA HIS A 214 -11.56 -40.39 8.17
C HIS A 214 -11.10 -41.31 7.02
N ARG A 215 -12.01 -41.67 6.10
CA ARG A 215 -11.71 -42.47 4.90
C ARG A 215 -10.90 -41.66 3.88
N PHE A 216 -11.22 -40.38 3.75
CA PHE A 216 -10.48 -39.48 2.86
C PHE A 216 -9.03 -39.30 3.33
N ASN A 217 -8.80 -39.12 4.64
CA ASN A 217 -7.46 -39.03 5.21
C ASN A 217 -6.67 -40.35 5.08
N ASP A 218 -7.33 -41.51 5.20
CA ASP A 218 -6.71 -42.80 4.91
C ASP A 218 -6.28 -42.91 3.44
N LEU A 219 -7.15 -42.55 2.49
CA LEU A 219 -6.81 -42.49 1.06
C LEU A 219 -5.61 -41.57 0.80
N LEU A 220 -5.60 -40.36 1.38
CA LEU A 220 -4.47 -39.44 1.25
C LEU A 220 -3.18 -40.03 1.85
N PHE A 221 -3.27 -40.77 2.96
CA PHE A 221 -2.13 -41.47 3.55
C PHE A 221 -1.61 -42.59 2.63
N ARG A 222 -2.48 -43.41 2.03
CA ARG A 222 -2.10 -44.43 1.04
C ARG A 222 -1.46 -43.81 -0.22
N LEU A 223 -1.91 -42.62 -0.64
CA LEU A 223 -1.31 -41.85 -1.73
C LEU A 223 -0.02 -41.10 -1.31
N GLY A 224 0.37 -41.12 -0.03
CA GLY A 224 1.53 -40.40 0.52
C GLY A 224 1.36 -38.88 0.63
N CYS A 225 0.14 -38.36 0.45
CA CYS A 225 -0.21 -36.93 0.38
C CYS A 225 -0.30 -36.28 1.78
N VAL A 226 0.76 -36.37 2.59
CA VAL A 226 0.72 -36.08 4.04
C VAL A 226 1.28 -34.70 4.47
N ARG A 227 1.83 -33.91 3.54
CA ARG A 227 2.44 -32.59 3.81
C ARG A 227 1.71 -31.46 3.06
N SER A 228 2.06 -30.21 3.37
CA SER A 228 1.41 -29.07 2.71
C SER A 228 1.94 -28.87 1.28
N LEU A 229 1.07 -28.32 0.43
CA LEU A 229 1.37 -28.01 -0.97
C LEU A 229 2.70 -27.25 -1.16
N GLN A 230 2.99 -26.30 -0.27
CA GLN A 230 4.20 -25.47 -0.35
C GLN A 230 5.46 -26.22 0.07
N ASP A 231 5.38 -27.11 1.05
CA ASP A 231 6.56 -27.83 1.56
C ASP A 231 6.99 -28.95 0.58
N ASP A 232 6.03 -29.59 -0.10
CA ASP A 232 6.32 -30.63 -1.09
C ASP A 232 6.81 -30.07 -2.42
N LEU A 233 6.26 -28.95 -2.90
CA LEU A 233 6.81 -28.23 -4.05
C LEU A 233 8.16 -27.54 -3.70
N VAL A 234 8.33 -27.21 -2.41
CA VAL A 234 9.58 -26.95 -1.68
C VAL A 234 10.75 -27.86 -2.03
N ASP A 235 10.53 -29.10 -1.60
CA ASP A 235 11.55 -30.14 -1.47
C ASP A 235 11.66 -31.06 -2.70
N PHE A 236 10.74 -30.93 -3.67
CA PHE A 236 10.81 -31.71 -4.91
C PHE A 236 11.96 -31.23 -5.80
N ASP A 237 12.78 -32.17 -6.26
CA ASP A 237 13.96 -31.88 -7.08
C ASP A 237 13.57 -31.53 -8.54
N PHE A 238 13.10 -30.30 -8.75
CA PHE A 238 12.91 -29.74 -10.08
C PHE A 238 14.23 -29.53 -10.85
N ALA A 239 15.40 -29.57 -10.19
CA ALA A 239 16.69 -29.44 -10.87
C ALA A 239 17.02 -30.71 -11.68
N THR A 240 16.59 -31.90 -11.26
CA THR A 240 16.73 -33.15 -12.03
C THR A 240 15.42 -33.65 -12.65
N LYS A 241 14.26 -33.49 -11.98
CA LYS A 241 12.94 -33.97 -12.46
C LYS A 241 12.08 -32.90 -13.14
N GLY A 242 12.53 -31.65 -13.25
CA GLY A 242 11.82 -30.60 -14.00
C GLY A 242 11.85 -30.84 -15.51
N ASP A 243 10.76 -30.48 -16.20
CA ASP A 243 10.55 -30.71 -17.64
C ASP A 243 10.86 -29.47 -18.51
N CYS A 244 10.91 -28.28 -17.92
CA CYS A 244 11.24 -27.01 -18.57
C CYS A 244 12.62 -26.50 -18.15
N THR A 245 13.38 -25.90 -19.07
CA THR A 245 14.61 -25.15 -18.75
C THR A 245 14.39 -23.65 -19.01
N LEU A 246 14.77 -22.81 -18.05
CA LEU A 246 14.98 -21.38 -18.30
C LEU A 246 16.49 -21.17 -18.55
N ILE A 247 16.83 -20.57 -19.68
CA ILE A 247 18.20 -20.34 -20.15
C ILE A 247 18.41 -18.83 -20.21
N PHE A 248 19.20 -18.31 -19.27
CA PHE A 248 19.54 -16.89 -19.19
C PHE A 248 20.81 -16.63 -20.01
N THR A 249 20.72 -15.66 -20.92
CA THR A 249 21.78 -15.30 -21.86
C THR A 249 22.06 -13.79 -21.81
N THR A 250 23.33 -13.43 -21.76
CA THR A 250 23.78 -12.06 -22.06
C THR A 250 24.06 -11.94 -23.56
N ASN A 251 23.48 -10.93 -24.23
CA ASN A 251 23.66 -10.72 -25.66
C ASN A 251 24.99 -10.01 -25.98
N GLY A 252 26.10 -10.62 -25.52
CA GLY A 252 27.46 -10.20 -25.82
C GLY A 252 27.86 -10.60 -27.25
N SER A 253 27.98 -9.61 -28.13
CA SER A 253 28.40 -9.77 -29.54
C SER A 253 29.59 -10.73 -29.70
N ALA A 254 29.45 -11.74 -30.58
CA ALA A 254 30.48 -12.71 -30.90
C ALA A 254 31.63 -12.10 -31.74
N ALA A 255 32.46 -11.26 -31.10
CA ALA A 255 33.66 -10.67 -31.67
C ALA A 255 34.86 -11.62 -31.53
N SER A 256 34.97 -12.56 -32.49
CA SER A 256 36.19 -13.30 -32.91
C SER A 256 37.42 -13.27 -31.97
N SER A 257 37.66 -14.35 -31.23
CA SER A 257 38.94 -14.69 -30.58
C SER A 257 38.96 -16.17 -30.16
N GLU A 258 39.43 -17.06 -31.03
CA GLU A 258 39.16 -18.52 -31.00
C GLU A 258 39.92 -19.35 -29.94
N GLU A 259 40.74 -18.74 -29.07
CA GLU A 259 41.73 -19.49 -28.26
C GLU A 259 41.39 -19.69 -26.76
N ILE A 260 40.18 -19.38 -26.28
CA ILE A 260 39.82 -19.51 -24.83
C ILE A 260 38.41 -20.10 -24.60
N GLU A 261 38.03 -21.15 -25.32
CA GLU A 261 36.66 -21.70 -25.24
C GLU A 261 36.37 -22.53 -23.98
N VAL A 262 37.26 -23.47 -23.61
CA VAL A 262 36.97 -24.58 -22.66
C VAL A 262 36.77 -24.16 -21.18
N ARG A 263 36.81 -22.86 -20.86
CA ARG A 263 36.53 -22.33 -19.50
C ARG A 263 35.63 -21.09 -19.47
N ARG A 264 35.09 -20.64 -20.60
CA ARG A 264 34.20 -19.46 -20.66
C ARG A 264 32.72 -19.79 -20.84
N VAL A 265 32.40 -20.92 -21.47
CA VAL A 265 31.01 -21.30 -21.81
C VAL A 265 30.10 -21.37 -20.57
N ASP A 266 30.53 -22.07 -19.51
CA ASP A 266 29.79 -22.19 -18.23
C ASP A 266 29.58 -20.87 -17.48
N ALA A 267 30.25 -19.78 -17.88
CA ALA A 267 30.06 -18.46 -17.29
C ALA A 267 29.01 -17.62 -18.04
N LEU A 268 28.85 -17.81 -19.35
CA LEU A 268 27.96 -16.98 -20.17
C LEU A 268 26.49 -17.39 -20.06
N GLU A 269 26.16 -18.68 -19.98
CA GLU A 269 24.77 -19.14 -19.85
C GLU A 269 24.44 -19.59 -18.43
N TYR A 270 23.39 -19.03 -17.82
CA TYR A 270 22.84 -19.55 -16.57
C TYR A 270 21.55 -20.35 -16.84
N ARG A 271 21.58 -21.65 -16.55
CA ARG A 271 20.46 -22.56 -16.82
C ARG A 271 19.82 -23.05 -15.51
N ILE A 272 18.49 -23.03 -15.43
CA ILE A 272 17.73 -23.55 -14.28
C ILE A 272 16.51 -24.35 -14.76
N ARG A 273 16.34 -25.58 -14.24
CA ARG A 273 15.19 -26.42 -14.56
C ARG A 273 14.01 -26.14 -13.61
N CYS A 274 12.81 -26.29 -14.14
CA CYS A 274 11.54 -26.01 -13.45
C CYS A 274 10.41 -26.88 -14.03
N SER A 275 9.24 -26.85 -13.39
CA SER A 275 8.05 -27.51 -13.95
C SER A 275 7.32 -26.58 -14.92
N SER A 276 7.12 -27.01 -16.18
CA SER A 276 6.30 -26.24 -17.12
C SER A 276 4.85 -26.11 -16.63
N ALA A 277 4.29 -27.18 -16.06
CA ALA A 277 2.94 -27.19 -15.49
C ALA A 277 2.75 -26.13 -14.40
N VAL A 278 3.64 -26.08 -13.40
CA VAL A 278 3.53 -25.11 -12.30
C VAL A 278 3.83 -23.69 -12.77
N VAL A 279 4.76 -23.51 -13.71
CA VAL A 279 5.08 -22.19 -14.28
C VAL A 279 3.93 -21.66 -15.15
N ALA A 280 3.34 -22.50 -16.02
CA ALA A 280 2.20 -22.16 -16.86
C ALA A 280 0.95 -21.83 -16.03
N ALA A 281 0.62 -22.65 -15.02
CA ALA A 281 -0.50 -22.40 -14.11
C ALA A 281 -0.42 -21.06 -13.37
N ARG A 282 0.76 -20.43 -13.32
CA ARG A 282 1.08 -19.26 -12.47
C ARG A 282 1.42 -18.00 -13.25
N SER A 283 1.59 -18.10 -14.58
CA SER A 283 1.96 -16.99 -15.47
C SER A 283 1.33 -17.19 -16.84
N ASP A 284 0.35 -16.37 -17.20
CA ASP A 284 -0.32 -16.43 -18.50
C ASP A 284 0.65 -16.24 -19.68
N PHE A 285 1.70 -15.43 -19.46
CA PHE A 285 2.78 -15.20 -20.43
C PHE A 285 3.58 -16.48 -20.68
N LEU A 286 4.04 -17.15 -19.63
CA LEU A 286 4.82 -18.39 -19.76
C LEU A 286 3.93 -19.57 -20.19
N SER A 287 2.67 -19.63 -19.76
CA SER A 287 1.66 -20.57 -20.27
C SER A 287 1.53 -20.47 -21.79
N SER A 288 1.28 -19.26 -22.29
CA SER A 288 1.18 -18.97 -23.74
C SER A 288 2.43 -19.39 -24.52
N LEU A 289 3.61 -19.31 -23.91
CA LEU A 289 4.88 -19.70 -24.53
C LEU A 289 5.07 -21.23 -24.53
N ILE A 290 4.77 -21.88 -23.40
CA ILE A 290 4.85 -23.34 -23.20
C ILE A 290 3.89 -24.05 -24.15
N GLU A 291 2.63 -23.60 -24.24
CA GLU A 291 1.63 -24.18 -25.14
C GLU A 291 2.04 -24.04 -26.61
N ARG A 292 2.54 -22.88 -27.04
CA ARG A 292 3.06 -22.68 -28.41
C ARG A 292 4.24 -23.60 -28.73
N LYS A 293 5.15 -23.85 -27.79
CA LYS A 293 6.27 -24.79 -27.97
C LYS A 293 5.78 -26.24 -28.06
N ARG A 294 4.90 -26.67 -27.14
CA ARG A 294 4.29 -28.02 -27.17
C ARG A 294 3.55 -28.28 -28.48
N LEU A 295 2.76 -27.32 -28.97
CA LEU A 295 2.04 -27.42 -30.26
C LEU A 295 2.94 -27.59 -31.49
N ARG A 296 4.24 -27.23 -31.38
CA ARG A 296 5.25 -27.40 -32.45
C ARG A 296 6.14 -28.63 -32.26
N GLY A 297 6.02 -29.34 -31.14
CA GLY A 297 6.98 -30.38 -30.75
C GLY A 297 8.37 -29.83 -30.37
N GLU A 298 8.49 -28.53 -30.08
CA GLU A 298 9.76 -27.94 -29.64
C GLU A 298 10.10 -28.33 -28.19
N PRO A 299 11.39 -28.47 -27.83
CA PRO A 299 11.79 -28.59 -26.43
C PRO A 299 11.40 -27.35 -25.63
N LEU A 300 11.06 -27.55 -24.35
CA LEU A 300 10.68 -26.52 -23.38
C LEU A 300 11.89 -25.80 -22.78
N ASP A 301 12.84 -25.46 -23.65
CA ASP A 301 13.96 -24.56 -23.36
C ASP A 301 13.52 -23.13 -23.71
N ILE A 302 13.36 -22.30 -22.68
CA ILE A 302 12.93 -20.90 -22.77
C ILE A 302 14.17 -20.01 -22.58
N VAL A 303 14.59 -19.35 -23.65
CA VAL A 303 15.68 -18.37 -23.61
C VAL A 303 15.17 -17.04 -23.07
N ILE A 304 15.95 -16.43 -22.17
CA ILE A 304 15.63 -15.18 -21.46
C ILE A 304 16.84 -14.24 -21.57
N ASP A 305 16.61 -13.04 -22.10
CA ASP A 305 17.63 -11.98 -22.12
C ASP A 305 17.83 -11.42 -20.71
N GLU A 306 19.07 -11.42 -20.23
CA GLU A 306 19.44 -10.92 -18.91
C GLU A 306 19.37 -9.39 -18.78
N HIS A 307 19.36 -8.66 -19.88
CA HIS A 307 19.05 -7.24 -19.89
C HIS A 307 17.56 -6.97 -19.55
N LEU A 308 16.69 -7.98 -19.69
CA LEU A 308 15.28 -7.92 -19.32
C LEU A 308 14.98 -8.58 -17.97
N ILE A 309 15.60 -9.74 -17.69
CA ILE A 309 15.47 -10.46 -16.40
C ILE A 309 16.86 -10.91 -15.93
N PRO A 310 17.56 -10.11 -15.09
CA PRO A 310 18.89 -10.47 -14.59
C PRO A 310 18.92 -11.81 -13.87
N ARG A 311 19.89 -12.69 -14.20
CA ARG A 311 19.97 -14.08 -13.70
C ARG A 311 19.90 -14.20 -12.17
N ILE A 312 20.34 -13.17 -11.44
CA ILE A 312 20.33 -13.12 -9.96
C ILE A 312 18.94 -13.28 -9.33
N TYR A 313 17.87 -12.92 -10.06
CA TYR A 313 16.50 -12.96 -9.57
C TYR A 313 15.77 -14.27 -9.91
N ALA A 314 16.33 -15.12 -10.77
CA ALA A 314 15.69 -16.38 -11.18
C ALA A 314 15.31 -17.31 -10.01
N PRO A 315 16.15 -17.51 -8.96
CA PRO A 315 15.76 -18.35 -7.83
C PRO A 315 14.69 -17.70 -6.94
N VAL A 316 14.65 -16.37 -6.86
CA VAL A 316 13.63 -15.62 -6.11
C VAL A 316 12.27 -15.76 -6.78
N VAL A 317 12.24 -15.58 -8.11
CA VAL A 317 11.02 -15.68 -8.94
C VAL A 317 10.49 -17.11 -8.93
N LEU A 318 11.33 -18.12 -9.16
CA LEU A 318 10.92 -19.53 -9.11
C LEU A 318 10.45 -19.94 -7.70
N HIS A 319 11.15 -19.52 -6.64
CA HIS A 319 10.68 -19.76 -5.28
C HIS A 319 9.30 -19.16 -5.02
N ALA A 320 9.04 -17.92 -5.47
CA ALA A 320 7.73 -17.30 -5.33
C ALA A 320 6.64 -18.02 -6.12
N ILE A 321 6.95 -18.51 -7.33
CA ILE A 321 6.06 -19.37 -8.12
C ILE A 321 5.63 -20.59 -7.30
N TYR A 322 6.57 -21.32 -6.67
CA TYR A 322 6.29 -22.52 -5.86
C TYR A 322 5.78 -22.28 -4.43
N THR A 323 5.76 -21.04 -3.91
CA THR A 323 5.45 -20.80 -2.48
C THR A 323 4.48 -19.66 -2.15
N ASP A 324 4.07 -18.84 -3.13
CA ASP A 324 3.41 -17.55 -2.87
C ASP A 324 4.26 -16.56 -2.01
N ARG A 325 5.58 -16.74 -1.89
CA ARG A 325 6.44 -15.91 -1.02
C ARG A 325 7.66 -15.33 -1.74
N LEU A 326 7.79 -14.01 -1.67
CA LEU A 326 9.03 -13.30 -1.96
C LEU A 326 10.08 -13.63 -0.87
N ASP A 327 11.25 -14.11 -1.30
CA ASP A 327 12.40 -14.34 -0.42
C ASP A 327 13.68 -13.78 -1.05
N LEU A 328 14.01 -12.55 -0.64
CA LEU A 328 15.19 -11.82 -1.12
C LEU A 328 16.53 -12.40 -0.61
N SER A 329 16.52 -13.37 0.31
CA SER A 329 17.74 -14.10 0.67
C SER A 329 18.24 -15.01 -0.45
N LYS A 330 17.37 -15.34 -1.42
CA LYS A 330 17.65 -16.20 -2.59
C LYS A 330 18.18 -15.45 -3.82
N VAL A 331 18.42 -14.14 -3.72
CA VAL A 331 19.14 -13.37 -4.76
C VAL A 331 20.57 -13.91 -4.83
N LEU A 332 21.01 -14.33 -6.03
CA LEU A 332 22.34 -14.92 -6.21
C LEU A 332 23.45 -13.91 -5.89
N ASP A 333 24.36 -14.29 -4.99
CA ASP A 333 25.53 -13.49 -4.67
C ASP A 333 26.59 -13.55 -5.79
N GLY A 334 27.15 -12.39 -6.14
CA GLY A 334 28.37 -12.27 -6.96
C GLY A 334 28.19 -11.85 -8.42
N CYS A 335 26.97 -11.84 -8.96
CA CYS A 335 26.68 -11.23 -10.27
C CYS A 335 26.19 -9.79 -10.05
N GLN A 336 26.93 -8.81 -10.56
CA GLN A 336 26.62 -7.38 -10.33
C GLN A 336 25.53 -6.90 -11.30
N VAL A 337 24.45 -6.34 -10.76
CA VAL A 337 23.63 -5.38 -11.53
C VAL A 337 24.48 -4.12 -11.69
N SER A 338 24.80 -3.75 -12.92
CA SER A 338 25.64 -2.58 -13.21
C SER A 338 24.88 -1.26 -12.96
N ALA A 339 24.76 -0.86 -11.69
CA ALA A 339 24.09 0.35 -11.26
C ALA A 339 25.11 1.38 -10.74
N SER A 340 25.44 2.38 -11.57
CA SER A 340 26.48 3.39 -11.34
C SER A 340 26.11 4.44 -10.26
N SER A 341 25.79 3.99 -9.05
CA SER A 341 25.38 4.84 -7.94
C SER A 341 26.52 5.17 -6.96
N LEU A 342 26.65 6.45 -6.61
CA LEU A 342 27.60 6.89 -5.56
C LEU A 342 27.27 6.27 -4.19
N ASN A 343 26.01 5.90 -3.95
CA ASN A 343 25.56 5.19 -2.77
C ASN A 343 26.20 3.80 -2.63
N GLU A 344 26.45 3.07 -3.73
CA GLU A 344 27.19 1.80 -3.67
C GLU A 344 28.65 2.04 -3.26
N VAL A 345 29.29 3.09 -3.80
CA VAL A 345 30.67 3.45 -3.44
C VAL A 345 30.79 3.78 -1.95
N GLN A 346 29.86 4.56 -1.39
CA GLN A 346 29.80 4.86 0.05
C GLN A 346 29.47 3.62 0.91
N ALA A 347 28.63 2.71 0.41
CA ALA A 347 28.31 1.45 1.07
C ALA A 347 29.54 0.52 1.16
N ILE A 348 30.28 0.38 0.05
CA ILE A 348 31.54 -0.38 -0.01
C ILE A 348 32.59 0.27 0.90
N ALA A 349 32.76 1.59 0.85
CA ALA A 349 33.71 2.32 1.69
C ALA A 349 33.41 2.24 3.21
N SER A 350 32.13 2.09 3.58
CA SER A 350 31.70 1.85 4.97
C SER A 350 31.65 0.37 5.37
N GLY A 351 32.15 -0.54 4.52
CA GLY A 351 32.18 -1.98 4.77
C GLY A 351 30.80 -2.67 4.75
N ARG A 352 29.74 -1.95 4.37
CA ARG A 352 28.36 -2.45 4.31
C ARG A 352 28.03 -2.87 2.89
N ARG A 353 28.16 -4.17 2.57
CA ARG A 353 27.57 -4.72 1.34
C ARG A 353 26.04 -4.61 1.42
N GLN A 354 25.50 -3.58 0.79
CA GLN A 354 24.08 -3.24 0.80
C GLN A 354 23.27 -4.21 -0.08
N LYS A 355 22.85 -5.35 0.50
CA LYS A 355 21.60 -6.00 0.05
C LYS A 355 20.43 -5.13 0.53
N THR A 356 20.16 -4.02 -0.15
CA THR A 356 18.97 -3.21 0.14
C THR A 356 17.74 -4.01 -0.26
N PRO A 357 16.84 -4.38 0.68
CA PRO A 357 15.63 -5.13 0.32
C PRO A 357 14.79 -4.36 -0.71
N LEU A 358 14.81 -3.03 -0.60
CA LEU A 358 14.09 -2.11 -1.45
C LEU A 358 14.50 -2.17 -2.93
N ARG A 359 15.80 -2.16 -3.26
CA ARG A 359 16.23 -2.21 -4.68
C ARG A 359 15.86 -3.54 -5.32
N HIS A 360 16.13 -4.65 -4.61
CA HIS A 360 15.75 -5.97 -5.11
C HIS A 360 14.23 -6.14 -5.20
N ALA A 361 13.44 -5.52 -4.33
CA ALA A 361 11.98 -5.50 -4.44
C ALA A 361 11.50 -4.72 -5.69
N ILE A 362 12.14 -3.60 -6.03
CA ILE A 362 11.85 -2.83 -7.26
C ILE A 362 12.16 -3.64 -8.52
N ASP A 363 13.35 -4.25 -8.60
CA ASP A 363 13.73 -5.06 -9.77
C ASP A 363 12.81 -6.29 -9.93
N VAL A 364 12.54 -7.00 -8.83
CA VAL A 364 11.66 -8.18 -8.85
C VAL A 364 10.19 -7.80 -9.11
N PHE A 365 9.74 -6.61 -8.71
CA PHE A 365 8.40 -6.10 -9.04
C PHE A 365 8.23 -5.93 -10.56
N HIS A 366 9.21 -5.34 -11.25
CA HIS A 366 9.15 -5.17 -12.70
C HIS A 366 9.18 -6.52 -13.43
N ILE A 367 10.03 -7.46 -12.99
CA ILE A 367 10.03 -8.84 -13.51
C ILE A 367 8.68 -9.52 -13.27
N ALA A 368 8.09 -9.33 -12.08
CA ALA A 368 6.78 -9.90 -11.74
C ALA A 368 5.64 -9.31 -12.57
N ARG A 369 5.69 -8.00 -12.90
CA ARG A 369 4.75 -7.38 -13.85
C ARG A 369 4.92 -7.94 -15.25
N PHE A 370 6.15 -8.05 -15.75
CA PHE A 370 6.43 -8.59 -17.08
C PHE A 370 5.94 -10.04 -17.26
N LEU A 371 6.09 -10.87 -16.23
CA LEU A 371 5.66 -12.28 -16.23
C LEU A 371 4.19 -12.47 -15.77
N ASN A 372 3.40 -11.41 -15.58
CA ASN A 372 2.03 -11.46 -15.00
C ASN A 372 1.93 -12.20 -13.64
N LEU A 373 3.02 -12.25 -12.87
CA LEU A 373 3.08 -12.85 -11.53
C LEU A 373 2.46 -11.91 -10.48
N HIS A 374 1.17 -11.61 -10.60
CA HIS A 374 0.49 -10.58 -9.80
C HIS A 374 0.66 -10.75 -8.29
N ARG A 375 0.70 -12.00 -7.79
CA ARG A 375 0.94 -12.31 -6.38
C ARG A 375 2.35 -11.91 -5.92
N LEU A 376 3.37 -12.13 -6.76
CA LEU A 376 4.75 -11.73 -6.47
C LEU A 376 4.87 -10.20 -6.48
N ALA A 377 4.27 -9.53 -7.48
CA ALA A 377 4.23 -8.07 -7.54
C ALA A 377 3.63 -7.47 -6.25
N GLN A 378 2.50 -7.98 -5.76
CA GLN A 378 1.89 -7.53 -4.50
C GLN A 378 2.76 -7.77 -3.25
N SER A 379 3.60 -8.80 -3.23
CA SER A 379 4.59 -9.01 -2.15
C SER A 379 5.84 -8.15 -2.28
N CYS A 380 6.22 -7.73 -3.49
CA CYS A 380 7.24 -6.68 -3.67
C CYS A 380 6.73 -5.33 -3.15
N GLU A 381 5.48 -4.96 -3.45
CA GLU A 381 4.82 -3.77 -2.89
C GLU A 381 4.79 -3.80 -1.35
N GLU A 382 4.53 -4.97 -0.75
CA GLU A 382 4.54 -5.14 0.72
C GLU A 382 5.92 -4.86 1.32
N VAL A 383 7.02 -5.24 0.66
CA VAL A 383 8.38 -4.90 1.08
C VAL A 383 8.65 -3.40 0.91
N MET A 384 8.31 -2.81 -0.23
CA MET A 384 8.47 -1.36 -0.45
C MET A 384 7.78 -0.52 0.62
N VAL A 385 6.55 -0.91 0.97
CA VAL A 385 5.72 -0.23 1.97
C VAL A 385 6.19 -0.49 3.41
N ALA A 386 6.87 -1.61 3.67
CA ALA A 386 7.50 -1.88 4.96
C ALA A 386 8.81 -1.08 5.17
N GLU A 387 9.53 -0.77 4.08
CA GLU A 387 10.75 0.05 4.08
C GLU A 387 10.46 1.57 4.02
N LEU A 388 9.19 2.01 4.00
CA LEU A 388 8.83 3.44 3.98
C LEU A 388 9.31 4.18 5.24
N SER A 389 10.17 5.17 5.00
CA SER A 389 10.82 6.02 6.01
C SER A 389 10.85 7.48 5.52
N MET A 390 11.27 8.41 6.39
CA MET A 390 11.51 9.81 5.99
C MET A 390 12.58 9.90 4.88
N ASP A 391 13.54 8.98 4.89
CA ASP A 391 14.70 8.98 3.99
C ASP A 391 14.44 8.22 2.67
N THR A 392 13.29 7.54 2.55
CA THR A 392 12.92 6.73 1.36
C THR A 392 11.61 7.17 0.70
N VAL A 393 10.77 7.98 1.36
CA VAL A 393 9.45 8.38 0.83
C VAL A 393 9.53 9.17 -0.48
N GLY A 394 10.56 10.02 -0.66
CA GLY A 394 10.77 10.79 -1.89
C GLY A 394 11.11 9.90 -3.08
N SER A 395 12.20 9.14 -3.00
CA SER A 395 12.64 8.24 -4.08
C SER A 395 11.64 7.11 -4.38
N LEU A 396 10.85 6.67 -3.41
CA LEU A 396 9.73 5.75 -3.66
C LEU A 396 8.51 6.42 -4.29
N TRP A 397 8.26 7.71 -4.02
CA TRP A 397 7.22 8.46 -4.72
C TRP A 397 7.58 8.70 -6.18
N GLU A 398 8.82 9.09 -6.48
CA GLU A 398 9.35 9.26 -7.83
C GLU A 398 9.14 7.98 -8.64
N TRP A 399 9.74 6.87 -8.19
CA TRP A 399 9.61 5.56 -8.84
C TRP A 399 8.16 5.07 -8.95
N ALA A 400 7.31 5.30 -7.93
CA ALA A 400 5.92 4.88 -7.97
C ALA A 400 5.04 5.76 -8.89
N SER A 401 5.56 6.90 -9.34
CA SER A 401 4.92 7.82 -10.28
C SER A 401 5.40 7.65 -11.73
N GLU A 402 6.56 7.01 -11.93
CA GLU A 402 7.07 6.63 -13.26
C GLU A 402 6.11 5.71 -14.03
N ALA A 403 6.21 5.72 -15.37
CA ALA A 403 5.50 4.81 -16.25
C ALA A 403 5.95 3.36 -16.02
N GLY A 404 5.20 2.62 -15.22
CA GLY A 404 5.54 1.25 -14.78
C GLY A 404 5.68 1.10 -13.26
N GLY A 405 5.67 2.20 -12.50
CA GLY A 405 5.59 2.20 -11.03
C GLY A 405 4.29 1.60 -10.48
N SER A 406 4.22 1.44 -9.15
CA SER A 406 3.00 0.98 -8.46
C SER A 406 2.14 2.15 -7.97
N ALA A 407 0.94 2.30 -8.54
CA ALA A 407 -0.07 3.21 -8.05
C ALA A 407 -0.54 2.89 -6.60
N TYR A 408 -0.37 1.65 -6.12
CA TYR A 408 -0.61 1.31 -4.72
C TYR A 408 0.50 1.89 -3.83
N VAL A 409 1.78 1.68 -4.17
CA VAL A 409 2.92 2.25 -3.42
C VAL A 409 2.87 3.77 -3.43
N ARG A 410 2.52 4.39 -4.57
CA ARG A 410 2.34 5.86 -4.70
C ARG A 410 1.37 6.39 -3.65
N ARG A 411 0.19 5.76 -3.50
CA ARG A 411 -0.80 6.12 -2.46
C ARG A 411 -0.32 5.84 -1.04
N GLN A 412 0.51 4.80 -0.83
CA GLN A 412 1.15 4.57 0.47
C GLN A 412 2.21 5.63 0.82
N CYS A 413 2.94 6.19 -0.15
CA CYS A 413 3.82 7.35 0.08
C CYS A 413 3.03 8.57 0.56
N VAL A 414 1.90 8.90 -0.09
CA VAL A 414 1.02 10.00 0.38
C VAL A 414 0.42 9.69 1.75
N ALA A 415 -0.03 8.45 1.98
CA ALA A 415 -0.55 8.04 3.29
C ALA A 415 0.52 8.09 4.39
N TYR A 416 1.78 7.78 4.09
CA TYR A 416 2.92 7.96 5.00
C TYR A 416 3.11 9.45 5.31
N LEU A 417 3.24 10.28 4.28
CA LEU A 417 3.45 11.72 4.42
C LEU A 417 2.32 12.40 5.21
N ARG A 418 1.04 12.09 4.93
CA ARG A 418 -0.12 12.59 5.70
C ARG A 418 -0.05 12.24 7.20
N ASN A 419 0.58 11.14 7.59
CA ASN A 419 0.70 10.73 9.01
C ASN A 419 1.96 11.26 9.70
N GLU A 420 3.07 11.46 8.98
CA GLU A 420 4.36 11.87 9.53
C GLU A 420 4.71 13.34 9.21
N PHE A 421 3.81 14.10 8.57
CA PHE A 421 4.03 15.47 8.08
C PHE A 421 4.69 16.39 9.11
N SER A 422 4.18 16.46 10.34
CA SER A 422 4.73 17.30 11.42
C SER A 422 6.22 17.00 11.73
N ARG A 423 6.67 15.75 11.55
CA ARG A 423 8.10 15.38 11.69
C ARG A 423 8.92 15.79 10.47
N ILE A 424 8.37 15.62 9.27
CA ILE A 424 9.05 15.94 8.00
C ILE A 424 9.20 17.47 7.84
N CYS A 425 8.19 18.24 8.23
CA CYS A 425 8.23 19.70 8.35
C CYS A 425 9.39 20.23 9.23
N ALA A 426 9.81 19.44 10.22
CA ALA A 426 10.93 19.75 11.12
C ALA A 426 12.28 19.18 10.66
N SER A 427 12.36 18.65 9.43
CA SER A 427 13.54 18.04 8.80
C SER A 427 14.01 18.84 7.58
N HIS A 428 15.21 18.53 7.08
CA HIS A 428 15.69 18.99 5.76
C HIS A 428 14.93 18.29 4.62
N VAL A 429 14.50 17.04 4.85
CA VAL A 429 13.67 16.22 3.93
C VAL A 429 12.46 16.97 3.38
N LEU A 430 11.91 17.96 4.09
CA LEU A 430 10.88 18.87 3.57
C LEU A 430 11.25 19.42 2.19
N PHE A 431 12.50 19.86 2.00
CA PHE A 431 13.02 20.47 0.77
C PHE A 431 13.37 19.47 -0.33
N GLU A 432 13.32 18.18 -0.03
CA GLU A 432 13.53 17.06 -0.96
C GLU A 432 12.20 16.47 -1.45
N LEU A 433 11.05 17.01 -1.00
CA LEU A 433 9.73 16.59 -1.45
C LEU A 433 9.34 17.25 -2.77
N ASP A 434 8.85 16.42 -3.68
CA ASP A 434 8.17 16.80 -4.92
C ASP A 434 6.89 17.63 -4.66
N GLU A 435 6.57 18.51 -5.61
CA GLU A 435 5.41 19.41 -5.59
C GLU A 435 4.09 18.62 -5.63
N GLN A 436 3.98 17.58 -6.47
CA GLN A 436 2.76 16.77 -6.58
C GLN A 436 2.56 15.89 -5.33
N LEU A 437 3.63 15.38 -4.73
CA LEU A 437 3.59 14.67 -3.43
C LEU A 437 3.07 15.58 -2.30
N LEU A 438 3.50 16.84 -2.27
CA LEU A 438 3.00 17.84 -1.32
C LEU A 438 1.52 18.15 -1.58
N HIS A 439 1.13 18.42 -2.82
CA HIS A 439 -0.27 18.64 -3.20
C HIS A 439 -1.18 17.48 -2.75
N ASP A 440 -0.86 16.24 -3.15
CA ASP A 440 -1.68 15.07 -2.86
C ASP A 440 -1.79 14.78 -1.36
N CYS A 441 -0.78 15.17 -0.58
CA CYS A 441 -0.84 15.16 0.88
C CYS A 441 -1.83 16.21 1.41
N LEU A 442 -1.64 17.47 1.01
CA LEU A 442 -2.30 18.67 1.56
C LEU A 442 -3.78 18.80 1.19
N VAL A 443 -4.19 18.23 0.05
CA VAL A 443 -5.60 18.09 -0.35
C VAL A 443 -6.43 17.26 0.65
N SER A 444 -5.80 16.55 1.60
CA SER A 444 -6.49 15.77 2.62
C SER A 444 -6.72 16.53 3.94
N ASP A 445 -7.97 16.50 4.42
CA ASP A 445 -8.35 16.90 5.78
C ASP A 445 -7.60 16.12 6.89
N TYR A 446 -6.98 14.99 6.59
CA TYR A 446 -6.45 14.05 7.57
C TYR A 446 -4.94 14.16 7.85
N VAL A 447 -4.25 15.14 7.27
CA VAL A 447 -2.85 15.46 7.58
C VAL A 447 -2.65 15.69 9.09
N GLN A 448 -1.71 14.98 9.71
CA GLN A 448 -1.41 15.08 11.15
C GLN A 448 -0.43 16.22 11.46
N CYS A 449 -0.86 17.45 11.17
CA CYS A 449 -0.13 18.69 11.45
C CYS A 449 -1.14 19.85 11.59
N SER A 450 -0.84 20.89 12.35
CA SER A 450 -1.74 22.06 12.47
C SER A 450 -1.61 23.00 11.27
N GLU A 451 -2.66 23.76 10.94
CA GLU A 451 -2.69 24.65 9.76
C GLU A 451 -1.56 25.70 9.77
N VAL A 452 -1.14 26.15 10.97
CA VAL A 452 -0.02 27.08 11.13
C VAL A 452 1.31 26.41 10.76
N GLU A 453 1.57 25.21 11.30
CA GLU A 453 2.76 24.42 10.94
C GLU A 453 2.76 24.04 9.46
N ILE A 454 1.59 23.76 8.87
CA ILE A 454 1.41 23.47 7.45
C ILE A 454 1.81 24.70 6.61
N LEU A 455 1.20 25.86 6.87
CA LEU A 455 1.49 27.11 6.15
C LEU A 455 2.96 27.53 6.30
N GLU A 456 3.53 27.45 7.51
CA GLU A 456 4.95 27.76 7.76
C GLU A 456 5.91 26.75 7.10
N SER A 457 5.45 25.57 6.71
CA SER A 457 6.27 24.56 6.01
C SER A 457 6.15 24.69 4.50
N ILE A 458 4.95 24.92 3.98
CA ILE A 458 4.70 25.25 2.57
C ILE A 458 5.49 26.51 2.18
N VAL A 459 5.41 27.58 2.97
CA VAL A 459 6.16 28.83 2.70
C VAL A 459 7.67 28.60 2.75
N ARG A 460 8.20 27.77 3.67
CA ARG A 460 9.63 27.42 3.67
C ARG A 460 10.04 26.61 2.44
N TRP A 461 9.19 25.69 2.00
CA TRP A 461 9.43 24.90 0.79
C TRP A 461 9.44 25.80 -0.45
N GLY A 462 8.46 26.69 -0.61
CA GLY A 462 8.41 27.64 -1.73
C GLY A 462 9.56 28.65 -1.71
N GLU A 463 9.96 29.15 -0.54
CA GLU A 463 11.17 29.98 -0.39
C GLU A 463 12.44 29.24 -0.84
N HIS A 464 12.55 27.93 -0.57
CA HIS A 464 13.68 27.09 -1.00
C HIS A 464 13.64 26.78 -2.50
N GLU A 465 12.48 26.38 -3.02
CA GLU A 465 12.28 26.04 -4.43
C GLU A 465 12.44 27.28 -5.33
N LEU A 466 12.08 28.48 -4.86
CA LEU A 466 12.42 29.73 -5.52
C LEU A 466 13.94 29.96 -5.58
N VAL A 467 14.66 29.79 -4.46
CA VAL A 467 16.12 29.93 -4.44
C VAL A 467 16.79 28.92 -5.37
N ARG A 468 16.30 27.67 -5.42
CA ARG A 468 16.76 26.65 -6.38
C ARG A 468 16.53 27.09 -7.83
N ARG A 469 15.33 27.58 -8.17
CA ARG A 469 15.02 28.08 -9.51
C ARG A 469 15.85 29.32 -9.87
N MET A 470 16.26 30.13 -8.89
CA MET A 470 17.24 31.22 -9.08
C MET A 470 18.68 30.68 -9.28
N GLU A 471 19.11 29.65 -8.53
CA GLU A 471 20.40 28.98 -8.71
C GLU A 471 20.55 28.32 -10.09
N GLU A 472 19.49 27.68 -10.59
CA GLU A 472 19.46 27.01 -11.89
C GLU A 472 19.48 28.02 -13.07
N ARG A 473 18.97 29.24 -12.88
CA ARG A 473 18.98 30.32 -13.90
C ARG A 473 20.25 31.17 -13.85
N GLU A 474 20.66 31.60 -12.66
CA GLU A 474 21.71 32.60 -12.43
C GLU A 474 22.66 32.16 -11.30
N PRO A 475 23.42 31.06 -11.48
CA PRO A 475 24.23 30.45 -10.41
C PRO A 475 25.26 31.40 -9.77
N ASN A 476 25.70 32.44 -10.51
CA ASN A 476 26.66 33.44 -10.03
C ASN A 476 26.06 34.49 -9.07
N LEU A 477 24.74 34.57 -8.91
CA LEU A 477 24.08 35.46 -7.94
C LEU A 477 23.97 34.82 -6.54
N VAL A 478 23.86 33.49 -6.48
CA VAL A 478 23.59 32.76 -5.23
C VAL A 478 24.83 32.03 -4.71
N ALA A 479 25.64 31.45 -5.60
CA ALA A 479 26.88 30.78 -5.21
C ALA A 479 27.99 31.80 -4.85
N ASN A 480 28.66 31.55 -3.72
CA ASN A 480 29.85 32.30 -3.29
C ASN A 480 31.09 31.92 -4.12
N THR A 481 31.04 32.10 -5.44
CA THR A 481 32.23 31.97 -6.31
C THR A 481 33.19 33.13 -6.03
N THR A 482 34.50 32.92 -6.17
CA THR A 482 35.54 33.86 -5.69
C THR A 482 35.50 35.25 -6.36
N HIS A 483 34.73 35.40 -7.44
CA HIS A 483 34.55 36.64 -8.21
C HIS A 483 33.10 37.17 -8.22
N SER A 484 32.14 36.54 -7.53
CA SER A 484 30.77 37.07 -7.44
C SER A 484 30.72 38.32 -6.55
N ILE A 485 29.91 39.31 -6.96
CA ILE A 485 29.90 40.65 -6.35
C ILE A 485 29.09 40.65 -5.04
N SER A 486 28.14 39.72 -4.86
CA SER A 486 27.44 39.55 -3.59
C SER A 486 28.11 38.50 -2.69
N ARG A 487 28.85 38.96 -1.68
CA ARG A 487 29.31 38.13 -0.55
C ARG A 487 28.22 37.90 0.52
N ARG A 488 26.96 37.98 0.11
CA ARG A 488 25.77 37.67 0.90
C ARG A 488 24.85 36.86 -0.01
N GLY A 489 24.62 35.59 0.33
CA GLY A 489 23.60 34.79 -0.34
C GLY A 489 22.22 35.45 -0.17
N VAL A 490 21.33 35.18 -1.13
CA VAL A 490 20.01 35.82 -1.28
C VAL A 490 19.24 35.83 0.04
N ARG A 491 18.80 37.00 0.47
CA ARG A 491 17.99 37.16 1.67
C ARG A 491 16.52 36.90 1.36
N ARG A 492 15.77 36.46 2.38
CA ARG A 492 14.29 36.38 2.34
C ARG A 492 13.57 37.67 1.94
N SER A 493 14.24 38.83 2.03
CA SER A 493 13.75 40.15 1.61
C SER A 493 14.16 40.55 0.18
N GLU A 494 14.82 39.64 -0.54
CA GLU A 494 15.34 39.83 -1.90
C GLU A 494 14.73 38.79 -2.87
N LEU A 495 13.76 38.00 -2.39
CA LEU A 495 12.95 37.07 -3.16
C LEU A 495 11.78 37.80 -3.82
N ASP A 496 11.36 37.37 -5.01
CA ASP A 496 10.17 37.89 -5.67
C ASP A 496 8.89 37.26 -5.09
N ASP A 497 8.04 38.07 -4.45
CA ASP A 497 6.73 37.67 -3.96
C ASP A 497 5.75 37.28 -5.10
N VAL A 498 5.97 37.71 -6.34
CA VAL A 498 5.15 37.26 -7.50
C VAL A 498 5.52 35.82 -7.88
N GLU A 499 6.78 35.51 -8.15
CA GLU A 499 7.20 34.12 -8.41
C GLU A 499 6.92 33.20 -7.21
N LEU A 500 7.14 33.66 -5.97
CA LEU A 500 6.79 32.87 -4.77
C LEU A 500 5.30 32.55 -4.69
N ARG A 501 4.39 33.50 -5.00
CA ARG A 501 2.95 33.21 -5.10
C ARG A 501 2.66 32.17 -6.17
N ASN A 502 3.30 32.27 -7.34
CA ASN A 502 3.08 31.33 -8.44
C ASN A 502 3.51 29.90 -8.06
N ILE A 503 4.65 29.74 -7.38
CA ILE A 503 5.13 28.44 -6.84
C ILE A 503 4.19 27.89 -5.77
N LEU A 504 3.63 28.75 -4.92
CA LEU A 504 2.74 28.32 -3.84
C LEU A 504 1.28 28.15 -4.28
N GLY A 505 0.89 28.63 -5.45
CA GLY A 505 -0.49 28.59 -5.95
C GLY A 505 -1.05 27.19 -6.19
N SER A 506 -0.19 26.21 -6.51
CA SER A 506 -0.54 24.79 -6.59
C SER A 506 -0.72 24.13 -5.21
N LEU A 507 -0.03 24.63 -4.18
CA LEU A 507 0.02 24.05 -2.83
C LEU A 507 -0.90 24.72 -1.79
N LEU A 508 -1.51 25.87 -2.10
CA LEU A 508 -2.30 26.67 -1.14
C LEU A 508 -3.81 26.72 -1.42
N PRO A 509 -4.60 25.78 -0.88
CA PRO A 509 -6.05 25.95 -0.69
C PRO A 509 -6.44 26.72 0.60
N LEU A 510 -5.48 27.11 1.46
CA LEU A 510 -5.72 27.26 2.91
C LEU A 510 -5.51 28.67 3.47
N SER A 511 -6.39 29.06 4.41
CA SER A 511 -6.45 30.38 5.02
C SER A 511 -5.33 30.62 6.06
N LEU A 512 -4.72 31.80 6.28
CA LEU A 512 -4.59 33.05 5.50
C LEU A 512 -3.74 34.09 6.30
N ASN A 513 -3.68 33.97 7.63
CA ASN A 513 -3.17 35.03 8.53
C ASN A 513 -1.69 35.41 8.38
N ASN A 514 -0.76 34.47 8.18
CA ASN A 514 0.66 34.80 8.00
C ASN A 514 1.01 35.21 6.55
N ALA A 515 0.25 34.73 5.58
CA ALA A 515 0.40 35.12 4.17
C ALA A 515 -0.18 36.52 3.89
N CYS A 516 -1.32 36.89 4.47
CA CYS A 516 -1.83 38.27 4.44
C CYS A 516 -0.86 39.28 5.05
N LYS A 517 -0.18 38.94 6.16
CA LYS A 517 0.87 39.79 6.77
C LYS A 517 2.09 40.02 5.87
N ARG A 518 2.25 39.23 4.80
CA ARG A 518 3.29 39.37 3.78
C ARG A 518 2.77 39.91 2.45
N GLY A 519 1.47 40.22 2.31
CA GLY A 519 0.89 40.60 1.01
C GLY A 519 0.82 39.45 -0.01
N LEU A 520 1.02 38.20 0.42
CA LEU A 520 0.93 37.03 -0.45
C LEU A 520 -0.54 36.67 -0.79
N LEU A 521 -1.51 37.18 -0.02
CA LEU A 521 -2.94 36.96 -0.24
C LEU A 521 -3.71 38.26 0.03
N ASP A 522 -4.61 38.65 -0.88
CA ASP A 522 -5.17 40.01 -0.94
C ASP A 522 -6.31 40.29 0.05
N ARG A 523 -6.87 39.26 0.68
CA ARG A 523 -8.00 39.37 1.62
C ARG A 523 -7.69 38.70 2.94
N SER A 524 -7.55 39.50 4.00
CA SER A 524 -7.59 39.03 5.40
C SER A 524 -8.74 38.03 5.62
N PRO A 525 -8.57 36.93 6.38
CA PRO A 525 -9.65 35.98 6.62
C PRO A 525 -10.78 36.60 7.48
N ASN A 526 -10.52 37.77 8.07
CA ASN A 526 -11.51 38.57 8.79
C ASN A 526 -12.24 39.59 7.89
N ALA A 527 -11.91 39.70 6.60
CA ALA A 527 -12.48 40.72 5.70
C ALA A 527 -13.98 40.50 5.39
N ASP A 528 -14.42 39.24 5.29
CA ASP A 528 -15.83 38.89 5.06
C ASP A 528 -16.76 39.26 6.24
N LEU A 529 -16.20 39.61 7.40
CA LEU A 529 -16.96 40.03 8.59
C LEU A 529 -17.52 41.46 8.50
N LEU A 530 -17.22 42.21 7.43
CA LEU A 530 -17.70 43.59 7.22
C LEU A 530 -18.96 43.69 6.33
N GLY A 531 -19.62 42.58 6.00
CA GLY A 531 -20.81 42.57 5.14
C GLY A 531 -21.91 41.60 5.57
N GLN A 532 -21.57 40.31 5.71
CA GLN A 532 -22.56 39.29 6.08
C GLN A 532 -22.76 39.25 7.60
N ARG A 533 -23.89 39.80 8.06
CA ARG A 533 -24.40 39.50 9.41
C ARG A 533 -24.68 38.01 9.49
N TYR A 534 -23.87 37.28 10.27
CA TYR A 534 -24.30 36.00 10.82
C TYR A 534 -25.60 36.22 11.62
N PRO A 535 -26.46 35.20 11.77
CA PRO A 535 -27.68 35.29 12.57
C PRO A 535 -27.36 35.28 14.09
N ASP A 536 -26.67 36.33 14.55
CA ASP A 536 -26.36 36.67 15.94
C ASP A 536 -27.67 37.04 16.67
N SER A 537 -28.52 36.03 16.90
CA SER A 537 -29.91 36.20 17.36
C SER A 537 -30.44 34.97 18.11
N ARG A 538 -29.56 34.05 18.54
CA ARG A 538 -29.92 32.89 19.39
C ARG A 538 -29.15 32.89 20.71
N SER A 539 -29.64 33.69 21.65
CA SER A 539 -29.20 33.84 23.06
C SER A 539 -27.75 34.31 23.28
N PRO A 540 -27.47 35.11 24.32
CA PRO A 540 -26.10 35.50 24.69
C PRO A 540 -25.27 34.35 25.27
N ASP A 541 -25.90 33.19 25.51
CA ASP A 541 -25.32 32.01 26.18
C ASP A 541 -24.71 30.98 25.20
N VAL A 542 -24.76 31.22 23.89
CA VAL A 542 -24.20 30.31 22.86
C VAL A 542 -22.80 30.78 22.47
N SER A 543 -21.81 29.90 22.57
CA SER A 543 -20.44 30.19 22.14
C SER A 543 -20.36 30.46 20.62
N PRO A 544 -19.63 31.48 20.14
CA PRO A 544 -19.43 31.71 18.71
C PRO A 544 -18.68 30.56 18.02
N ASP A 545 -17.96 29.71 18.77
CA ASP A 545 -17.31 28.51 18.25
C ASP A 545 -18.29 27.32 18.06
N ALA A 546 -19.48 27.36 18.68
CA ALA A 546 -20.47 26.28 18.58
C ALA A 546 -21.01 26.10 17.15
N HIS A 547 -20.87 27.11 16.29
CA HIS A 547 -21.19 27.06 14.86
C HIS A 547 -20.38 26.02 14.06
N TRP A 548 -19.34 25.42 14.64
CA TRP A 548 -18.67 24.27 14.01
C TRP A 548 -19.56 23.02 14.00
N PHE A 549 -20.46 22.83 14.98
CA PHE A 549 -21.22 21.57 15.16
C PHE A 549 -22.72 21.70 14.96
N ASP A 550 -23.26 22.92 14.82
CA ASP A 550 -24.67 23.13 14.43
C ASP A 550 -24.87 22.92 12.93
N HIS A 551 -25.32 21.72 12.54
CA HIS A 551 -25.65 21.39 11.15
C HIS A 551 -26.94 22.07 10.62
N SER A 552 -27.64 22.87 11.44
CA SER A 552 -28.82 23.65 11.00
C SER A 552 -28.48 25.05 10.46
N VAL A 553 -27.20 25.45 10.50
CA VAL A 553 -26.70 26.77 10.08
C VAL A 553 -25.60 26.59 9.01
N PRO A 554 -25.50 27.47 8.00
CA PRO A 554 -24.38 27.47 7.05
C PRO A 554 -23.03 27.65 7.76
N ARG A 555 -22.23 26.57 7.77
CA ARG A 555 -20.90 26.56 8.40
C ARG A 555 -19.88 27.33 7.56
N ARG A 556 -18.96 28.02 8.25
CA ARG A 556 -17.76 28.64 7.62
C ARG A 556 -16.87 27.60 6.92
N HIS A 557 -16.94 26.34 7.34
CA HIS A 557 -16.17 25.24 6.80
C HIS A 557 -17.07 23.98 6.65
N PRO A 558 -17.29 23.46 5.42
CA PRO A 558 -18.12 22.28 5.18
C PRO A 558 -17.78 21.05 6.02
N ALA A 559 -16.49 20.83 6.35
CA ALA A 559 -16.03 19.65 7.08
C ALA A 559 -15.95 19.81 8.61
N GLY A 560 -15.98 21.03 9.14
CA GLY A 560 -15.65 21.29 10.54
C GLY A 560 -14.12 21.31 10.81
N PRO A 561 -13.67 21.02 12.05
CA PRO A 561 -12.27 21.17 12.44
C PRO A 561 -11.36 20.00 12.00
N ARG A 562 -10.12 20.31 11.58
CA ARG A 562 -9.12 19.31 11.17
C ARG A 562 -8.92 18.20 12.22
N LEU A 563 -8.96 16.95 11.79
CA LEU A 563 -8.85 15.79 12.66
C LEU A 563 -7.39 15.56 13.12
N LEU A 564 -7.03 16.12 14.27
CA LEU A 564 -5.73 15.90 14.92
C LEU A 564 -5.90 15.05 16.19
N PHE A 565 -5.20 13.91 16.27
CA PHE A 565 -5.37 12.98 17.40
C PHE A 565 -5.11 13.57 18.81
N PRO A 566 -4.18 14.53 19.00
CA PRO A 566 -4.05 15.24 20.27
C PRO A 566 -5.31 16.03 20.66
N TYR A 567 -6.00 16.65 19.69
CA TYR A 567 -7.27 17.35 19.94
C TYR A 567 -8.38 16.36 20.33
N VAL A 568 -8.49 15.21 19.65
CA VAL A 568 -9.43 14.13 20.01
C VAL A 568 -9.19 13.62 21.43
N THR A 569 -7.91 13.53 21.82
CA THR A 569 -7.51 13.08 23.16
C THR A 569 -7.83 14.13 24.22
N GLU A 570 -7.62 15.41 23.91
CA GLU A 570 -7.88 16.54 24.81
C GLU A 570 -9.37 16.79 25.01
N ALA A 571 -10.18 16.82 23.94
CA ALA A 571 -11.64 16.99 24.02
C ALA A 571 -12.29 15.88 24.86
N ARG A 572 -11.94 14.62 24.60
CA ARG A 572 -12.35 13.47 25.42
C ARG A 572 -11.78 13.52 26.85
N SER A 573 -10.70 14.25 27.12
CA SER A 573 -10.19 14.48 28.47
C SER A 573 -11.07 15.48 29.23
N GLN A 574 -11.35 16.64 28.63
CA GLN A 574 -12.18 17.68 29.27
C GLN A 574 -13.63 17.21 29.49
N LEU A 575 -14.22 16.52 28.51
CA LEU A 575 -15.56 15.92 28.65
C LEU A 575 -15.65 14.95 29.84
N ARG A 576 -14.61 14.13 30.08
CA ARG A 576 -14.53 13.23 31.25
C ARG A 576 -14.20 13.95 32.56
N ARG A 577 -13.64 15.16 32.53
CA ARG A 577 -13.45 16.00 33.73
C ARG A 577 -14.75 16.67 34.16
N LEU A 578 -15.58 17.09 33.22
CA LEU A 578 -16.84 17.78 33.49
C LEU A 578 -18.00 16.81 33.78
N CYS A 579 -18.15 15.76 32.97
CA CYS A 579 -19.24 14.78 33.08
C CYS A 579 -18.81 13.40 33.64
N GLY A 580 -17.57 13.30 34.17
CA GLY A 580 -17.06 12.10 34.84
C GLY A 580 -16.97 10.87 33.93
N ASN A 581 -17.23 9.69 34.50
CA ASN A 581 -17.42 8.44 33.75
C ASN A 581 -18.85 8.30 33.18
N GLY A 582 -19.65 9.37 33.16
CA GLY A 582 -21.09 9.33 32.88
C GLY A 582 -21.43 8.92 31.44
N SER A 583 -21.65 7.63 31.22
CA SER A 583 -22.24 7.07 29.99
C SER A 583 -23.61 7.67 29.67
N ASP A 584 -24.35 8.06 30.71
CA ASP A 584 -25.80 8.21 30.62
C ASP A 584 -26.19 9.62 30.13
N ILE A 585 -25.45 10.65 30.55
CA ILE A 585 -25.54 12.01 29.99
C ILE A 585 -25.25 11.98 28.48
N LEU A 586 -24.23 11.20 28.06
CA LEU A 586 -23.92 10.98 26.66
C LEU A 586 -24.99 10.15 25.93
N ALA A 587 -25.64 9.22 26.61
CA ALA A 587 -26.75 8.44 26.05
C ALA A 587 -28.03 9.28 25.89
N GLU A 588 -28.32 10.22 26.79
CA GLU A 588 -29.40 11.18 26.64
C GLU A 588 -29.10 12.23 25.56
N TYR A 589 -27.89 12.80 25.51
CA TYR A 589 -27.51 13.74 24.46
C TYR A 589 -27.59 13.11 23.06
N ARG A 590 -27.12 11.87 22.89
CA ARG A 590 -27.28 11.07 21.65
C ARG A 590 -28.73 10.71 21.31
N ARG A 591 -29.66 10.79 22.27
CA ARG A 591 -31.11 10.60 22.04
C ARG A 591 -31.84 11.91 21.75
N GLY A 592 -31.39 13.03 22.33
CA GLY A 592 -31.99 14.36 22.17
C GLY A 592 -31.56 15.11 20.91
N LEU A 593 -30.26 15.09 20.56
CA LEU A 593 -29.76 15.87 19.42
C LEU A 593 -30.02 15.20 18.05
N VAL A 594 -30.25 13.87 18.04
CA VAL A 594 -30.75 13.16 16.85
C VAL A 594 -32.25 13.40 16.72
N SER A 595 -32.57 14.64 16.32
CA SER A 595 -33.91 15.06 15.89
C SER A 595 -34.46 14.06 14.87
N GLU A 596 -35.78 13.93 14.80
CA GLU A 596 -36.43 12.98 13.88
C GLU A 596 -36.11 13.27 12.41
N ARG A 597 -35.64 14.49 12.09
CA ARG A 597 -35.13 14.89 10.77
C ARG A 597 -33.74 14.34 10.41
N THR A 598 -32.90 13.98 11.38
CA THR A 598 -31.58 13.35 11.17
C THR A 598 -31.57 11.86 11.48
N ARG A 599 -32.74 11.29 11.79
CA ARG A 599 -33.00 9.86 11.56
C ARG A 599 -33.11 9.60 10.05
N PHE A 600 -31.98 9.68 9.34
CA PHE A 600 -31.78 8.87 8.14
C PHE A 600 -32.18 7.43 8.52
N ASP A 601 -33.10 6.82 7.77
CA ASP A 601 -33.52 5.46 8.11
C ASP A 601 -32.29 4.55 8.08
N ARG A 602 -32.07 3.84 9.19
CA ARG A 602 -30.95 2.91 9.31
C ARG A 602 -31.18 1.67 8.45
N GLY A 603 -32.40 1.49 7.91
CA GLY A 603 -32.67 0.68 6.74
C GLY A 603 -32.37 1.41 5.43
N ARG A 604 -31.30 0.99 4.75
CA ARG A 604 -30.99 1.27 3.33
C ARG A 604 -30.77 2.74 2.95
N LEU A 605 -29.52 3.19 3.08
CA LEU A 605 -28.97 4.06 2.03
C LEU A 605 -28.99 3.26 0.71
N TRP A 606 -29.54 3.88 -0.34
CA TRP A 606 -29.44 3.41 -1.72
C TRP A 606 -28.53 4.35 -2.50
N ALA A 607 -27.69 3.78 -3.34
CA ALA A 607 -26.67 4.48 -4.11
C ALA A 607 -26.70 3.94 -5.54
N HIS A 608 -26.98 4.82 -6.50
CA HIS A 608 -26.96 4.47 -7.92
C HIS A 608 -25.57 4.75 -8.51
N VAL A 609 -25.13 3.94 -9.47
CA VAL A 609 -23.81 4.07 -10.10
C VAL A 609 -23.93 4.44 -11.56
N VAL A 610 -23.48 5.65 -11.89
CA VAL A 610 -23.41 6.15 -13.26
C VAL A 610 -22.07 5.74 -13.88
N ASN A 611 -22.12 4.99 -14.96
CA ASN A 611 -20.94 4.66 -15.77
C ASN A 611 -20.59 5.85 -16.68
N LEU A 612 -19.39 6.40 -16.54
CA LEU A 612 -18.93 7.56 -17.32
C LEU A 612 -18.18 7.18 -18.59
N VAL A 613 -17.85 5.90 -18.78
CA VAL A 613 -17.19 5.34 -19.97
C VAL A 613 -17.98 4.13 -20.51
N PRO A 614 -19.24 4.33 -20.95
CA PRO A 614 -20.13 3.24 -21.38
C PRO A 614 -19.64 2.47 -22.60
N GLU A 615 -18.72 3.06 -23.38
CA GLU A 615 -18.03 2.42 -24.51
C GLU A 615 -17.02 1.35 -24.07
N VAL A 616 -16.44 1.51 -22.88
CA VAL A 616 -15.36 0.65 -22.35
C VAL A 616 -15.88 -0.35 -21.33
N LEU A 617 -16.82 0.06 -20.47
CA LEU A 617 -17.29 -0.74 -19.33
C LEU A 617 -18.71 -1.26 -19.54
N SER A 618 -18.86 -2.59 -19.47
CA SER A 618 -20.14 -3.25 -19.71
C SER A 618 -21.17 -3.02 -18.58
N LYS A 619 -22.46 -3.11 -18.93
CA LYS A 619 -23.57 -3.03 -17.96
C LYS A 619 -23.46 -4.07 -16.82
N GLN A 620 -22.83 -5.22 -17.08
CA GLN A 620 -22.58 -6.26 -16.07
C GLN A 620 -21.55 -5.79 -15.02
N ILE A 621 -20.48 -5.11 -15.45
CA ILE A 621 -19.47 -4.54 -14.54
C ILE A 621 -20.10 -3.41 -13.73
N THR A 622 -20.90 -2.54 -14.35
CA THR A 622 -21.61 -1.46 -13.64
C THR A 622 -22.53 -2.01 -12.55
N ALA A 623 -23.36 -3.01 -12.85
CA ALA A 623 -24.25 -3.65 -11.87
C ALA A 623 -23.47 -4.38 -10.74
N LEU A 624 -22.29 -4.93 -11.04
CA LEU A 624 -21.41 -5.53 -10.02
C LEU A 624 -20.82 -4.45 -9.07
N VAL A 625 -20.40 -3.30 -9.61
CA VAL A 625 -19.92 -2.16 -8.81
C VAL A 625 -21.02 -1.62 -7.92
N GLU A 626 -22.20 -1.36 -8.48
CA GLU A 626 -23.39 -0.88 -7.75
C GLU A 626 -23.76 -1.82 -6.60
N LYS A 627 -23.86 -3.13 -6.88
CA LYS A 627 -24.10 -4.16 -5.86
C LYS A 627 -23.06 -4.11 -4.73
N ARG A 628 -21.76 -4.11 -5.04
CA ARG A 628 -20.69 -4.12 -4.03
C ARG A 628 -20.63 -2.82 -3.21
N ILE A 629 -20.97 -1.68 -3.81
CA ILE A 629 -21.11 -0.41 -3.10
C ILE A 629 -22.30 -0.47 -2.14
N VAL A 630 -23.49 -0.86 -2.59
CA VAL A 630 -24.70 -0.96 -1.76
C VAL A 630 -24.52 -1.96 -0.61
N GLU A 631 -23.94 -3.14 -0.86
CA GLU A 631 -23.59 -4.13 0.17
C GLU A 631 -22.62 -3.54 1.22
N THR A 632 -21.62 -2.75 0.79
CA THR A 632 -20.65 -2.12 1.69
C THR A 632 -21.28 -1.00 2.52
N LEU A 633 -22.13 -0.16 1.93
CA LEU A 633 -22.84 0.92 2.63
C LEU A 633 -23.78 0.40 3.71
N GLN A 634 -24.48 -0.71 3.45
CA GLN A 634 -25.42 -1.32 4.40
C GLN A 634 -24.71 -2.17 5.47
N GLY A 635 -23.64 -2.88 5.10
CA GLY A 635 -22.91 -3.78 6.01
C GLY A 635 -21.91 -3.11 6.96
N SER A 636 -21.41 -1.91 6.65
CA SER A 636 -20.25 -1.33 7.35
C SER A 636 -20.59 -0.49 8.58
N ASP A 637 -20.06 -0.89 9.74
CA ASP A 637 -20.12 -0.08 10.97
C ASP A 637 -19.29 1.21 10.89
N LEU A 638 -18.34 1.31 9.96
CA LEU A 638 -17.62 2.56 9.72
C LEU A 638 -18.51 3.59 9.01
N ILE A 639 -19.39 3.15 8.12
CA ILE A 639 -20.39 4.02 7.49
C ILE A 639 -21.38 4.52 8.55
N LYS A 640 -21.90 3.62 9.42
CA LYS A 640 -22.79 4.00 10.54
C LYS A 640 -22.15 5.03 11.48
N LYS A 641 -20.82 5.04 11.64
CA LYS A 641 -20.07 6.06 12.40
C LYS A 641 -19.82 7.33 11.58
N ALA A 642 -19.42 7.24 10.32
CA ALA A 642 -19.23 8.39 9.44
C ALA A 642 -20.51 9.23 9.28
N LEU A 643 -21.69 8.59 9.35
CA LEU A 643 -23.00 9.25 9.32
C LEU A 643 -23.51 9.74 10.69
N SER A 644 -22.81 9.46 11.81
CA SER A 644 -23.40 9.57 13.16
C SER A 644 -23.60 11.00 13.67
N CYS A 645 -22.86 11.99 13.14
CA CYS A 645 -23.05 13.41 13.47
C CYS A 645 -24.14 14.08 12.62
N GLY A 646 -24.28 13.68 11.35
CA GLY A 646 -25.11 14.36 10.35
C GLY A 646 -24.37 15.31 9.42
N CYS A 647 -23.05 15.48 9.58
CA CYS A 647 -22.17 16.22 8.68
C CYS A 647 -22.25 15.68 7.24
N ALA A 648 -22.71 16.52 6.29
CA ALA A 648 -22.81 16.16 4.88
C ALA A 648 -21.44 15.80 4.27
N HIS A 649 -20.39 16.57 4.58
CA HIS A 649 -19.02 16.28 4.10
C HIS A 649 -18.54 14.88 4.55
N HIS A 650 -18.79 14.49 5.79
CA HIS A 650 -18.43 13.15 6.28
C HIS A 650 -19.25 12.03 5.62
N ARG A 651 -20.52 12.25 5.32
CA ARG A 651 -21.35 11.33 4.52
C ARG A 651 -20.76 11.17 3.12
N ASP A 652 -20.60 12.28 2.41
CA ASP A 652 -20.26 12.29 0.99
C ASP A 652 -18.85 11.74 0.77
N LEU A 653 -17.88 12.15 1.60
CA LEU A 653 -16.51 11.61 1.56
C LEU A 653 -16.45 10.13 1.97
N ALA A 654 -17.27 9.66 2.90
CA ALA A 654 -17.33 8.23 3.25
C ALA A 654 -17.84 7.36 2.10
N ILE A 655 -18.82 7.85 1.34
CA ILE A 655 -19.34 7.18 0.14
C ILE A 655 -18.29 7.19 -0.98
N GLU A 656 -17.59 8.30 -1.16
CA GLU A 656 -16.47 8.41 -2.10
C GLU A 656 -15.35 7.38 -1.79
N GLN A 657 -15.02 7.18 -0.50
CA GLN A 657 -14.05 6.13 -0.14
C GLN A 657 -14.57 4.72 -0.40
N VAL A 658 -15.88 4.48 -0.32
CA VAL A 658 -16.47 3.19 -0.74
C VAL A 658 -16.41 3.03 -2.26
N ARG A 659 -16.66 4.10 -3.04
CA ARG A 659 -16.51 4.10 -4.50
C ARG A 659 -15.09 3.71 -4.91
N LEU A 660 -14.10 4.50 -4.48
CA LEU A 660 -12.67 4.27 -4.77
C LEU A 660 -12.22 2.87 -4.34
N ARG A 661 -12.58 2.42 -3.14
CA ARG A 661 -12.27 1.07 -2.66
C ARG A 661 -12.82 -0.02 -3.60
N VAL A 662 -14.09 0.07 -4.00
CA VAL A 662 -14.72 -0.96 -4.84
C VAL A 662 -14.13 -0.97 -6.26
N LEU A 663 -13.85 0.20 -6.85
CA LEU A 663 -13.20 0.30 -8.16
C LEU A 663 -11.78 -0.30 -8.12
N ARG A 664 -10.97 0.06 -7.12
CA ARG A 664 -9.60 -0.44 -6.93
C ARG A 664 -9.53 -1.94 -6.60
N GLU A 665 -10.52 -2.49 -5.88
CA GLU A 665 -10.67 -3.94 -5.68
C GLU A 665 -11.06 -4.69 -6.97
N LEU A 666 -11.62 -4.01 -7.97
CA LEU A 666 -12.04 -4.58 -9.26
C LEU A 666 -11.09 -4.25 -10.42
N ASN A 667 -9.93 -3.63 -10.14
CA ASN A 667 -8.96 -3.15 -11.13
C ASN A 667 -9.54 -2.14 -12.14
N LEU A 668 -10.46 -1.29 -11.70
CA LEU A 668 -11.07 -0.20 -12.47
C LEU A 668 -10.42 1.16 -12.13
N ASP A 669 -10.43 2.09 -13.08
CA ASP A 669 -9.88 3.44 -12.88
C ASP A 669 -10.71 4.27 -11.89
N ASP A 670 -10.05 5.13 -11.11
CA ASP A 670 -10.67 5.96 -10.07
C ASP A 670 -11.67 7.00 -10.63
N ASN A 671 -11.71 7.25 -11.94
CA ASN A 671 -12.60 8.22 -12.59
C ASN A 671 -13.72 7.61 -13.46
N CYS A 672 -13.75 6.28 -13.65
CA CYS A 672 -14.61 5.64 -14.66
C CYS A 672 -16.11 5.57 -14.31
N MET A 673 -16.48 5.67 -13.03
CA MET A 673 -17.88 5.64 -12.56
C MET A 673 -18.11 6.65 -11.44
N GLN A 674 -19.33 7.15 -11.31
CA GLN A 674 -19.75 8.08 -10.27
C GLN A 674 -20.87 7.47 -9.42
N VAL A 675 -21.00 7.90 -8.16
CA VAL A 675 -22.13 7.56 -7.29
C VAL A 675 -23.12 8.73 -7.23
N LEU A 676 -24.41 8.40 -7.20
CA LEU A 676 -25.53 9.27 -6.89
C LEU A 676 -26.31 8.70 -5.70
N LEU A 677 -26.92 9.56 -4.87
CA LEU A 677 -27.67 9.16 -3.68
C LEU A 677 -29.17 9.44 -3.84
N SER A 678 -29.97 8.40 -3.64
CA SER A 678 -31.43 8.54 -3.54
C SER A 678 -31.81 8.88 -2.10
N ILE A 679 -32.24 10.11 -1.85
CA ILE A 679 -32.66 10.58 -0.52
C ILE A 679 -34.17 10.33 -0.33
N PRO A 680 -34.60 9.45 0.60
CA PRO A 680 -36.03 9.20 0.82
C PRO A 680 -36.76 10.45 1.34
N GLY A 681 -37.90 10.78 0.73
CA GLY A 681 -38.82 11.82 1.24
C GLY A 681 -38.61 13.24 0.71
N THR A 682 -37.60 13.49 -0.14
CA THR A 682 -37.41 14.78 -0.82
C THR A 682 -37.54 14.62 -2.33
N ALA A 683 -38.39 15.41 -2.98
CA ALA A 683 -38.45 15.54 -4.44
C ALA A 683 -37.28 16.40 -5.01
N ALA A 684 -36.12 16.32 -4.37
CA ALA A 684 -34.91 17.07 -4.70
C ALA A 684 -33.91 16.15 -5.40
N LYS A 685 -33.30 16.66 -6.47
CA LYS A 685 -32.48 15.92 -7.44
C LYS A 685 -31.25 15.25 -6.81
N ASP A 686 -30.76 14.23 -7.50
CA ASP A 686 -29.61 13.41 -7.10
C ASP A 686 -28.38 14.26 -6.72
N SER A 687 -27.89 14.07 -5.49
CA SER A 687 -26.69 14.78 -5.03
C SER A 687 -25.43 14.12 -5.61
N TYR A 688 -24.75 14.83 -6.51
CA TYR A 688 -23.41 14.50 -6.98
C TYR A 688 -22.43 14.40 -5.80
N VAL A 689 -21.70 13.28 -5.69
CA VAL A 689 -20.65 13.09 -4.69
C VAL A 689 -19.32 13.67 -5.24
N PRO A 690 -18.67 14.64 -4.57
CA PRO A 690 -17.39 15.20 -5.02
C PRO A 690 -16.25 14.17 -5.04
N ARG A 691 -15.44 14.21 -6.10
CA ARG A 691 -14.25 13.33 -6.27
C ARG A 691 -13.04 13.72 -5.42
N TYR A 692 -13.08 14.87 -4.76
CA TYR A 692 -11.91 15.48 -4.12
C TYR A 692 -12.08 15.58 -2.60
N TYR A 693 -11.00 15.31 -1.87
CA TYR A 693 -10.93 15.30 -0.41
C TYR A 693 -10.99 16.71 0.23
N SER A 694 -11.20 17.76 -0.56
CA SER A 694 -11.16 19.14 -0.07
C SER A 694 -12.41 19.49 0.71
N SER A 695 -12.22 19.77 2.00
CA SER A 695 -13.20 20.45 2.84
C SER A 695 -13.44 21.91 2.46
N GLN A 696 -12.46 22.57 1.83
CA GLN A 696 -12.57 23.98 1.46
C GLN A 696 -13.68 24.15 0.40
N PRO A 697 -14.41 25.27 0.39
CA PRO A 697 -15.12 25.67 -0.82
C PRO A 697 -14.13 25.67 -2.00
N ALA A 698 -14.60 25.35 -3.20
CA ALA A 698 -13.79 25.42 -4.42
C ALA A 698 -13.54 26.88 -4.81
N LEU A 699 -12.73 27.57 -4.01
CA LEU A 699 -12.04 28.80 -4.38
C LEU A 699 -11.02 28.45 -5.45
N THR A 700 -11.51 28.26 -6.68
CA THR A 700 -10.70 28.28 -7.90
C THR A 700 -9.77 29.49 -7.84
N VAL A 701 -8.53 29.36 -8.33
CA VAL A 701 -7.50 30.43 -8.28
C VAL A 701 -8.05 31.80 -8.73
N MET A 702 -8.95 31.79 -9.73
CA MET A 702 -9.81 32.91 -10.19
C MET A 702 -10.44 33.79 -9.08
N SER A 703 -10.73 33.23 -7.91
CA SER A 703 -11.42 33.88 -6.79
C SER A 703 -10.46 34.34 -5.67
N VAL A 704 -9.21 33.89 -5.71
CA VAL A 704 -8.15 34.26 -4.75
C VAL A 704 -7.21 35.29 -5.37
N TRP A 705 -6.76 35.07 -6.61
CA TRP A 705 -5.83 35.94 -7.36
C TRP A 705 -6.31 36.13 -8.82
N PRO A 706 -7.07 37.19 -9.13
CA PRO A 706 -7.59 37.43 -10.48
C PRO A 706 -6.50 37.75 -11.52
N ASP A 707 -5.46 38.49 -11.14
CA ASP A 707 -4.52 39.13 -12.08
C ASP A 707 -3.53 38.17 -12.76
N LEU A 708 -3.42 36.93 -12.24
CA LEU A 708 -2.38 35.96 -12.61
C LEU A 708 -2.51 35.46 -14.06
N MET A 709 -3.68 35.59 -14.70
CA MET A 709 -3.88 35.16 -16.09
C MET A 709 -3.34 36.12 -17.16
N ASN A 710 -3.11 37.41 -16.84
CA ASN A 710 -2.75 38.41 -17.86
C ASN A 710 -1.40 38.14 -18.57
N ASN A 711 -0.50 37.36 -17.96
CA ASN A 711 0.84 37.07 -18.51
C ASN A 711 1.08 35.58 -18.82
N ALA A 712 0.08 34.70 -18.67
CA ALA A 712 0.30 33.24 -18.60
C ALA A 712 -0.54 32.40 -19.59
N CYS A 713 -1.01 32.98 -20.70
CA CYS A 713 -1.76 32.26 -21.75
C CYS A 713 -1.44 32.75 -23.19
N THR A 714 -0.20 32.55 -23.64
CA THR A 714 0.17 32.64 -25.07
C THR A 714 1.01 31.43 -25.50
N SER A 715 0.45 30.23 -25.36
CA SER A 715 0.85 29.13 -26.24
C SER A 715 0.55 29.53 -27.69
N ARG A 716 1.52 29.32 -28.59
CA ARG A 716 1.40 29.72 -30.00
C ARG A 716 0.27 28.93 -30.68
N PRO A 717 -0.66 29.58 -31.40
CA PRO A 717 -1.30 28.95 -32.54
C PRO A 717 -0.31 28.88 -33.71
N ASP A 718 -0.32 27.79 -34.46
CA ASP A 718 0.41 27.72 -35.73
C ASP A 718 -0.24 28.61 -36.81
N SER A 719 0.52 28.92 -37.84
CA SER A 719 0.22 30.03 -38.77
C SER A 719 -0.91 29.70 -39.76
N PRO A 720 -1.88 30.61 -39.97
CA PRO A 720 -2.81 30.50 -41.09
C PRO A 720 -2.15 30.95 -42.40
N GLN A 721 -2.40 30.20 -43.48
CA GLN A 721 -2.34 30.74 -44.84
C GLN A 721 -3.77 31.08 -45.31
N SER A 722 -3.84 31.98 -46.29
CA SER A 722 -5.05 32.65 -46.76
C SER A 722 -6.02 31.76 -47.54
N GLU A 723 -7.30 32.10 -47.50
CA GLU A 723 -7.99 32.65 -48.68
C GLU A 723 -9.18 33.54 -48.28
N TYR A 724 -9.85 34.17 -49.24
CA TYR A 724 -10.69 35.37 -49.08
C TYR A 724 -12.20 35.12 -49.31
N ASP A 725 -12.99 36.15 -48.98
CA ASP A 725 -14.31 36.53 -49.53
C ASP A 725 -15.66 36.01 -48.96
N ASN A 726 -16.47 37.03 -48.63
CA ASN A 726 -17.92 37.23 -48.87
C ASN A 726 -19.03 36.60 -47.99
N GLU A 727 -19.50 37.48 -47.07
CA GLU A 727 -20.85 38.08 -47.04
C GLU A 727 -22.14 37.24 -46.83
N SER A 728 -22.91 37.75 -45.86
CA SER A 728 -24.39 37.77 -45.76
C SER A 728 -25.14 36.52 -45.25
N GLY A 729 -26.25 36.78 -44.56
CA GLY A 729 -27.12 35.78 -43.93
C GLY A 729 -27.38 36.10 -42.45
N ALA A 730 -28.64 36.31 -42.08
CA ALA A 730 -29.06 36.56 -40.70
C ALA A 730 -30.05 35.49 -40.22
N GLU A 731 -30.11 35.22 -38.91
CA GLU A 731 -31.34 35.18 -38.09
C GLU A 731 -31.09 34.65 -36.65
N PHE A 732 -32.01 34.97 -35.75
CA PHE A 732 -32.18 34.54 -34.34
C PHE A 732 -33.69 34.26 -34.13
N PRO A 733 -34.18 33.63 -33.03
CA PRO A 733 -33.58 32.72 -32.03
C PRO A 733 -34.34 31.34 -32.14
N PRO A 734 -34.85 30.60 -31.11
CA PRO A 734 -34.62 30.56 -29.66
C PRO A 734 -34.43 29.15 -29.06
N ASP A 735 -34.57 29.08 -27.74
CA ASP A 735 -34.56 27.92 -26.82
C ASP A 735 -35.47 26.73 -27.17
N ILE A 736 -35.00 25.50 -26.86
CA ILE A 736 -35.87 24.35 -26.55
C ILE A 736 -35.33 23.62 -25.30
N LEU A 737 -36.24 23.30 -24.37
CA LEU A 737 -35.99 22.49 -23.18
C LEU A 737 -36.08 20.99 -23.51
N CYS A 738 -35.08 20.18 -23.15
CA CYS A 738 -35.18 18.72 -23.24
C CYS A 738 -35.90 18.14 -22.02
N THR A 739 -37.15 17.70 -22.21
CA THR A 739 -37.93 16.92 -21.23
C THR A 739 -37.64 15.42 -21.27
N GLU A 740 -38.03 14.73 -20.20
CA GLU A 740 -37.83 13.30 -19.98
C GLU A 740 -38.79 12.40 -20.79
N ALA A 741 -38.29 11.23 -21.21
CA ALA A 741 -39.04 9.99 -21.47
C ALA A 741 -38.00 8.85 -21.31
N ILE A 742 -38.16 7.80 -20.50
CA ILE A 742 -39.28 6.87 -20.32
C ILE A 742 -39.58 6.07 -21.60
N ILE A 743 -38.82 4.98 -21.78
CA ILE A 743 -39.29 3.60 -21.99
C ILE A 743 -38.19 2.66 -21.46
#